data_AF-A0A8C2GS27-F1
#
_entry.id   AF-A0A8C2GS27-F1
#
_cell.length_a   1.000
_cell.length_b   1.000
_cell.length_c   1.000
_cell.angle_alpha   90.00
_cell.angle_beta   90.00
_cell.angle_gamma   90.00
#
_symmetry.space_group_name_H-M   'P 1'
#
loop_
_entity.id
_entity.type
_entity.pdbx_description
1 polymer ?
#
loop_
_entity_poly.entity_id
_entity_poly.type
_entity_poly.pdbx_seq_one_letter_code
_entity_poly.pdbx_strand_id
1 'polypeptide(L)'
;CALNLFNTRYADSAGGFSYEDSGKLLSVTSNRFIHWSTSGDMVQFVEQSLDTNLLNNAVRLHIPNCLLLPGGVSIQETLNNVIILIVTSQSVHRLVLPHPTHMYRSDLVTELQMQSIFTDIGKLNLNEPAHSYVLPFVQGTPATAPSASAAWISHQGEAVFTLASPSGGITVVTLPAHDQDGTVSILELKQSSMMQRLAGWMPTAIRGDQSISDLAISLAVHQLEDDTFIFALCQDHKLRMWSFKHQMCLLVTDMLDYMPAGRGEVKASPAQAHKLRLFFSSSIGLCLAIYLAVPKRSQFCVLQLVASENNRYSLDHISTQFTTQETLVDFVLTASDIWAVWLDNDNQTVVKYISFEHSTAGMWNQVFVQPSPEEEVHVGEDQDPREVYLDVLFSPLRFTASAIIKALQIYKRGTERYSDLSWEELKKEVTVTVENELQGSVTEYEFCQEDYRLLQVEFWSKFYACCLQYQDVLSTPLALHISPATAMVCVLKKGFVSFLLPCFAVDHLYLSSDEYLFSEEETPIAEDSNLSRDVLQLIQCLRMVSESLPEDMAYEMDKALEDLLSPEKVSEKVLEGLLANDNENVIQDILNKLQDISNPTVAINTLLRELDLEADAETESRPTGQSLRVRISLSQLYGSSVAASLICQAVCQTAMTRTLLCRDLLILQQLYLRIGDNVSGAQLLQLQQDLIPRCSSLLCSYHLLKQMSLTLSSSVPLDILNADLQHLSVLELSDSTIPTSMLNPQTVVELFYQNVARKAIMSQIFSQQDVEGSQGMLHWPQMISSVLTLLCQFLYPFDMQYAGHQCWHDTKSTSSRYQYE
;
A
#
# COMPACT_ATOMS: atom_id res chain seq x y z
N CYS A 1 -1.38 22.06 -17.65
CA CYS A 1 -2.82 21.88 -17.99
C CYS A 1 -3.60 21.69 -16.70
N ALA A 2 -4.33 22.69 -16.23
CA ALA A 2 -5.18 22.53 -15.05
C ALA A 2 -6.30 21.52 -15.35
N LEU A 3 -6.19 20.30 -14.83
CA LEU A 3 -7.28 19.35 -14.79
C LEU A 3 -8.38 19.96 -13.90
N ASN A 4 -9.36 20.58 -14.54
CA ASN A 4 -10.65 20.84 -13.91
C ASN A 4 -11.22 19.46 -13.53
N LEU A 5 -10.98 19.04 -12.29
CA LEU A 5 -11.78 18.02 -11.63
C LEU A 5 -13.24 18.48 -11.77
N PHE A 6 -14.01 17.76 -12.58
CA PHE A 6 -15.45 17.90 -12.57
C PHE A 6 -15.89 17.77 -11.11
N ASN A 7 -16.49 18.82 -10.58
CA ASN A 7 -16.99 18.86 -9.21
C ASN A 7 -18.19 17.89 -9.13
N THR A 8 -17.90 16.59 -9.06
CA THR A 8 -18.88 15.54 -8.86
C THR A 8 -19.43 15.69 -7.45
N ARG A 9 -20.74 15.52 -7.30
CA ARG A 9 -21.42 15.72 -6.00
C ARG A 9 -20.84 14.84 -4.88
N TYR A 10 -20.34 13.67 -5.23
CA TYR A 10 -19.62 12.77 -4.32
C TYR A 10 -18.19 12.62 -4.84
N ALA A 11 -17.23 12.58 -3.92
CA ALA A 11 -15.84 12.30 -4.22
C ALA A 11 -15.66 10.83 -4.66
N ASP A 12 -14.61 10.58 -5.44
CA ASP A 12 -14.16 9.21 -5.73
C ASP A 12 -13.91 8.47 -4.40
N SER A 13 -14.30 7.20 -4.34
CA SER A 13 -14.14 6.34 -3.16
C SER A 13 -13.69 4.94 -3.55
N ALA A 14 -13.10 4.21 -2.60
CA ALA A 14 -12.65 2.84 -2.80
C ALA A 14 -12.95 1.98 -1.56
N GLY A 15 -12.76 0.68 -1.70
CA GLY A 15 -12.84 -0.27 -0.60
C GLY A 15 -12.33 -1.65 -0.99
N GLY A 16 -12.16 -2.50 0.01
CA GLY A 16 -11.65 -3.86 -0.18
C GLY A 16 -12.50 -4.89 0.56
N PHE A 17 -12.36 -6.14 0.13
CA PHE A 17 -12.99 -7.31 0.71
C PHE A 17 -11.99 -8.47 0.66
N SER A 18 -11.73 -9.10 1.79
CA SER A 18 -10.94 -10.34 1.88
C SER A 18 -11.85 -11.52 2.13
N TYR A 19 -11.59 -12.63 1.46
CA TYR A 19 -12.28 -13.89 1.72
C TYR A 19 -12.02 -14.41 3.15
N GLU A 20 -12.99 -15.10 3.73
CA GLU A 20 -12.92 -15.67 5.08
C GLU A 20 -11.70 -16.61 5.21
N ASP A 21 -11.50 -17.45 4.20
CA ASP A 21 -10.41 -18.43 4.13
C ASP A 21 -9.10 -17.87 3.53
N SER A 22 -8.97 -16.55 3.37
CA SER A 22 -7.78 -15.94 2.75
C SER A 22 -6.48 -16.14 3.54
N GLY A 23 -6.60 -16.35 4.86
CA GLY A 23 -5.47 -16.71 5.73
C GLY A 23 -5.20 -18.20 5.84
N LYS A 24 -6.01 -19.08 5.24
CA LYS A 24 -5.81 -20.53 5.36
C LYS A 24 -4.91 -21.05 4.25
N LEU A 25 -3.77 -21.63 4.64
CA LEU A 25 -2.91 -22.34 3.70
C LEU A 25 -3.71 -23.45 2.99
N LEU A 26 -3.43 -23.68 1.69
CA LEU A 26 -4.12 -24.63 0.81
C LEU A 26 -5.56 -24.23 0.41
N SER A 27 -6.08 -23.09 0.87
CA SER A 27 -7.37 -22.57 0.41
C SER A 27 -7.27 -22.03 -1.01
N VAL A 28 -8.35 -22.21 -1.79
CA VAL A 28 -8.50 -21.62 -3.14
C VAL A 28 -8.64 -20.09 -3.10
N THR A 29 -8.93 -19.54 -1.91
CA THR A 29 -9.02 -18.10 -1.64
C THR A 29 -7.82 -17.56 -0.86
N SER A 30 -6.78 -18.37 -0.66
CA SER A 30 -5.51 -17.96 -0.04
C SER A 30 -4.94 -16.71 -0.72
N ASN A 31 -4.53 -15.73 0.09
CA ASN A 31 -4.01 -14.42 -0.35
C ASN A 31 -4.81 -13.76 -1.49
N ARG A 32 -6.13 -14.01 -1.53
CA ARG A 32 -7.05 -13.51 -2.55
C ARG A 32 -7.99 -12.48 -1.92
N PHE A 33 -8.29 -11.42 -2.67
CA PHE A 33 -9.17 -10.35 -2.22
C PHE A 33 -9.76 -9.61 -3.41
N ILE A 34 -10.82 -8.84 -3.17
CA ILE A 34 -11.46 -7.95 -4.15
C ILE A 34 -11.24 -6.52 -3.67
N HIS A 35 -10.80 -5.65 -4.56
CA HIS A 35 -10.84 -4.21 -4.32
C HIS A 35 -11.70 -3.53 -5.37
N TRP A 36 -12.26 -2.38 -5.00
CA TRP A 36 -13.10 -1.59 -5.88
C TRP A 36 -12.80 -0.11 -5.76
N SER A 37 -13.06 0.62 -6.83
CA SER A 37 -12.98 2.08 -6.86
C SER A 37 -14.13 2.67 -7.66
N THR A 38 -14.51 3.89 -7.32
CA THR A 38 -15.61 4.62 -7.93
C THR A 38 -15.11 5.89 -8.57
N SER A 39 -15.67 6.22 -9.73
CA SER A 39 -15.43 7.52 -10.37
C SER A 39 -16.69 7.96 -11.09
N GLY A 40 -17.34 8.99 -10.56
CA GLY A 40 -18.63 9.48 -11.05
C GLY A 40 -19.74 8.42 -10.98
N ASP A 41 -20.22 7.97 -12.13
CA ASP A 41 -21.26 6.96 -12.31
C ASP A 41 -20.71 5.57 -12.71
N MET A 42 -19.39 5.38 -12.56
CA MET A 42 -18.71 4.11 -12.76
C MET A 42 -18.18 3.53 -11.45
N VAL A 43 -18.28 2.21 -11.32
CA VAL A 43 -17.58 1.42 -10.31
C VAL A 43 -16.74 0.35 -11.01
N GLN A 44 -15.48 0.24 -10.61
CA GLN A 44 -14.56 -0.78 -11.08
C GLN A 44 -14.30 -1.76 -9.94
N PHE A 45 -14.43 -3.05 -10.20
CA PHE A 45 -14.03 -4.12 -9.30
C PHE A 45 -12.85 -4.86 -9.91
N VAL A 46 -11.89 -5.23 -9.08
CA VAL A 46 -10.74 -6.04 -9.45
C VAL A 46 -10.55 -7.10 -8.38
N GLU A 47 -10.57 -8.36 -8.79
CA GLU A 47 -10.17 -9.49 -7.97
C GLU A 47 -8.68 -9.74 -8.16
N GLN A 48 -7.98 -9.94 -7.05
CA GLN A 48 -6.53 -10.11 -7.06
C GLN A 48 -6.15 -11.27 -6.14
N SER A 49 -5.15 -12.06 -6.57
CA SER A 49 -4.51 -13.09 -5.76
C SER A 49 -3.02 -12.88 -5.79
N LEU A 50 -2.35 -13.04 -4.65
CA LEU A 50 -0.90 -13.05 -4.57
C LEU A 50 -0.31 -14.41 -4.95
N ASP A 51 -1.09 -15.49 -4.87
CA ASP A 51 -0.61 -16.85 -5.12
C ASP A 51 -0.65 -17.19 -6.61
N THR A 52 -1.74 -16.90 -7.31
CA THR A 52 -1.89 -17.25 -8.72
C THR A 52 -2.46 -16.11 -9.54
N ASN A 53 -2.10 -16.03 -10.82
CA ASN A 53 -2.65 -15.02 -11.71
C ASN A 53 -4.12 -15.34 -12.04
N LEU A 54 -4.99 -14.35 -11.89
CA LEU A 54 -6.41 -14.45 -12.20
C LEU A 54 -6.70 -13.90 -13.61
N LEU A 55 -7.40 -14.68 -14.43
CA LEU A 55 -7.92 -14.28 -15.72
C LEU A 55 -9.29 -13.62 -15.55
N ASN A 56 -9.59 -12.65 -16.42
CA ASN A 56 -10.87 -11.92 -16.42
C ASN A 56 -11.23 -11.31 -15.06
N ASN A 57 -10.20 -10.78 -14.38
CA ASN A 57 -10.26 -10.41 -12.97
C ASN A 57 -10.74 -8.99 -12.71
N ALA A 58 -11.02 -8.20 -13.74
CA ALA A 58 -11.49 -6.83 -13.60
C ALA A 58 -12.81 -6.64 -14.35
N VAL A 59 -13.75 -5.91 -13.72
CA VAL A 59 -15.01 -5.49 -14.33
C VAL A 59 -15.23 -4.01 -14.06
N ARG A 60 -15.73 -3.29 -15.06
CA ARG A 60 -16.18 -1.89 -14.93
C ARG A 60 -17.67 -1.83 -15.21
N LEU A 61 -18.44 -1.48 -14.19
CA LEU A 61 -19.88 -1.28 -14.28
C LEU A 61 -20.16 0.22 -14.39
N HIS A 62 -20.91 0.61 -15.42
CA HIS A 62 -21.38 1.97 -15.63
C HIS A 62 -22.89 2.01 -15.40
N ILE A 63 -23.34 2.83 -14.45
CA ILE A 63 -24.76 2.98 -14.10
C ILE A 63 -25.19 4.40 -14.51
N PRO A 64 -25.71 4.58 -15.73
CA PRO A 64 -25.87 5.91 -16.31
C PRO A 64 -26.68 6.86 -15.43
N ASN A 65 -26.15 8.06 -15.17
CA ASN A 65 -26.80 9.11 -14.38
C ASN A 65 -27.06 8.76 -12.90
N CYS A 66 -26.46 7.69 -12.37
CA CYS A 66 -26.60 7.26 -10.99
C CYS A 66 -25.25 7.32 -10.27
N LEU A 67 -25.03 8.38 -9.50
CA LEU A 67 -23.81 8.49 -8.68
C LEU A 67 -23.83 7.47 -7.54
N LEU A 68 -22.71 6.79 -7.29
CA LEU A 68 -22.57 5.91 -6.13
C LEU A 68 -22.55 6.72 -4.83
N LEU A 69 -23.23 6.20 -3.81
CA LEU A 69 -23.27 6.85 -2.50
C LEU A 69 -22.04 6.48 -1.66
N PRO A 70 -21.63 7.33 -0.69
CA PRO A 70 -20.65 6.95 0.32
C PRO A 70 -21.10 5.70 1.10
N GLY A 71 -20.21 4.71 1.20
CA GLY A 71 -20.55 3.39 1.77
C GLY A 71 -21.50 2.55 0.91
N GLY A 72 -21.68 2.94 -0.36
CA GLY A 72 -22.64 2.33 -1.28
C GLY A 72 -22.17 1.05 -1.93
N VAL A 73 -21.00 0.51 -1.59
CA VAL A 73 -20.56 -0.82 -2.05
C VAL A 73 -20.26 -1.67 -0.83
N SER A 74 -20.92 -2.82 -0.75
CA SER A 74 -20.74 -3.83 0.31
C SER A 74 -20.58 -5.19 -0.35
N ILE A 75 -19.58 -5.96 0.08
CA ILE A 75 -19.31 -7.31 -0.42
C ILE A 75 -19.45 -8.28 0.74
N GLN A 76 -20.22 -9.34 0.56
CA GLN A 76 -20.45 -10.35 1.57
C GLN A 76 -20.22 -11.75 1.01
N GLU A 77 -19.61 -12.60 1.83
CA GLU A 77 -19.39 -14.00 1.55
C GLU A 77 -20.51 -14.83 2.14
N THR A 78 -20.97 -15.81 1.38
CA THR A 78 -21.83 -16.89 1.84
C THR A 78 -21.17 -18.21 1.42
N LEU A 79 -21.65 -19.34 1.96
CA LEU A 79 -21.09 -20.66 1.65
C LEU A 79 -20.95 -20.93 0.14
N ASN A 80 -21.90 -20.45 -0.67
CA ASN A 80 -21.95 -20.75 -2.11
C ASN A 80 -21.61 -19.56 -3.01
N ASN A 81 -21.75 -18.33 -2.52
CA ASN A 81 -21.70 -17.13 -3.34
C ASN A 81 -20.91 -15.98 -2.69
N VAL A 82 -20.31 -15.16 -3.53
CA VAL A 82 -19.87 -13.80 -3.19
C VAL A 82 -20.95 -12.84 -3.70
N ILE A 83 -21.50 -12.03 -2.81
CA ILE A 83 -22.60 -11.11 -3.13
C ILE A 83 -22.11 -9.67 -3.01
N ILE A 84 -22.27 -8.90 -4.09
CA ILE A 84 -21.91 -7.48 -4.15
C ILE A 84 -23.20 -6.66 -4.16
N LEU A 85 -23.34 -5.77 -3.18
CA LEU A 85 -24.46 -4.86 -3.00
C LEU A 85 -24.02 -3.45 -3.37
N ILE A 86 -24.74 -2.81 -4.28
CA ILE A 86 -24.42 -1.47 -4.80
C ILE A 86 -25.60 -0.53 -4.53
N VAL A 87 -25.30 0.63 -3.98
CA VAL A 87 -26.26 1.69 -3.64
C VAL A 87 -25.85 2.96 -4.36
N THR A 88 -26.76 3.45 -5.18
CA THR A 88 -26.62 4.71 -5.91
C THR A 88 -27.63 5.73 -5.41
N SER A 89 -27.51 6.96 -5.88
CA SER A 89 -28.45 8.03 -5.59
C SER A 89 -29.89 7.75 -6.05
N GLN A 90 -30.11 6.81 -6.97
CA GLN A 90 -31.43 6.54 -7.58
C GLN A 90 -31.84 5.06 -7.61
N SER A 91 -30.93 4.13 -7.30
CA SER A 91 -31.18 2.70 -7.44
C SER A 91 -30.28 1.85 -6.54
N VAL A 92 -30.73 0.64 -6.23
CA VAL A 92 -29.97 -0.40 -5.54
C VAL A 92 -29.78 -1.60 -6.45
N HIS A 93 -28.65 -2.29 -6.34
CA HIS A 93 -28.29 -3.44 -7.17
C HIS A 93 -27.65 -4.55 -6.34
N ARG A 94 -27.86 -5.80 -6.75
CA ARG A 94 -27.27 -7.01 -6.19
C ARG A 94 -26.64 -7.86 -7.30
N LEU A 95 -25.33 -8.08 -7.21
CA LEU A 95 -24.60 -9.06 -8.01
C LEU A 95 -24.40 -10.33 -7.18
N VAL A 96 -24.78 -11.49 -7.72
CA VAL A 96 -24.55 -12.80 -7.08
C VAL A 96 -23.54 -13.56 -7.94
N LEU A 97 -22.37 -13.83 -7.39
CA LEU A 97 -21.26 -14.47 -8.07
C LEU A 97 -20.93 -15.79 -7.38
N PRO A 98 -20.53 -16.84 -8.12
CA PRO A 98 -20.17 -18.12 -7.52
C PRO A 98 -18.95 -17.96 -6.62
N HIS A 99 -18.97 -18.59 -5.45
CA HIS A 99 -17.80 -18.63 -4.58
C HIS A 99 -16.66 -19.42 -5.24
N PRO A 100 -15.37 -19.02 -5.12
CA PRO A 100 -14.26 -19.72 -5.74
C PRO A 100 -14.22 -21.22 -5.45
N THR A 101 -14.58 -21.66 -4.24
CA THR A 101 -14.63 -23.10 -3.87
C THR A 101 -15.62 -23.92 -4.71
N HIS A 102 -16.63 -23.28 -5.32
CA HIS A 102 -17.60 -23.93 -6.21
C HIS A 102 -17.23 -23.83 -7.69
N MET A 103 -16.28 -22.95 -8.04
CA MET A 103 -15.78 -22.82 -9.42
C MET A 103 -14.81 -23.95 -9.77
N TYR A 104 -13.98 -24.36 -8.81
CA TYR A 104 -12.94 -25.37 -9.00
C TYR A 104 -13.36 -26.70 -8.38
N ARG A 105 -13.71 -27.68 -9.21
CA ARG A 105 -14.17 -29.02 -8.77
C ARG A 105 -13.04 -29.96 -8.31
N SER A 106 -11.78 -29.56 -8.48
CA SER A 106 -10.60 -30.35 -8.10
C SER A 106 -9.95 -29.72 -6.87
N ASP A 107 -9.72 -30.52 -5.82
CA ASP A 107 -8.95 -30.12 -4.63
C ASP A 107 -7.48 -29.75 -4.94
N LEU A 108 -7.03 -30.07 -6.17
CA LEU A 108 -5.71 -29.77 -6.71
C LEU A 108 -5.88 -28.89 -7.95
N VAL A 109 -5.71 -27.58 -7.78
CA VAL A 109 -5.53 -26.67 -8.90
C VAL A 109 -4.06 -26.75 -9.30
N THR A 110 -3.77 -27.27 -10.50
CA THR A 110 -2.40 -27.36 -11.04
C THR A 110 -2.17 -26.34 -12.17
N GLU A 111 -3.21 -25.57 -12.51
CA GLU A 111 -3.15 -24.56 -13.55
C GLU A 111 -2.32 -23.35 -13.09
N LEU A 112 -1.50 -22.81 -13.99
CA LEU A 112 -0.69 -21.61 -13.75
C LEU A 112 -1.53 -20.33 -13.66
N GLN A 113 -2.78 -20.39 -14.13
CA GLN A 113 -3.74 -19.29 -14.15
C GLN A 113 -5.10 -19.81 -13.73
N MET A 114 -5.86 -18.98 -13.01
CA MET A 114 -7.19 -19.31 -12.53
C MET A 114 -8.21 -18.30 -13.06
N GLN A 115 -9.46 -18.69 -13.23
CA GLN A 115 -10.54 -17.76 -13.57
C GLN A 115 -11.00 -16.93 -12.35
N SER A 116 -11.22 -15.65 -12.57
CA SER A 116 -11.86 -14.80 -11.56
C SER A 116 -13.35 -15.12 -11.41
N ILE A 117 -13.92 -14.80 -10.25
CA ILE A 117 -15.38 -14.82 -10.04
C ILE A 117 -16.11 -13.89 -11.03
N PHE A 118 -15.41 -12.92 -11.62
CA PHE A 118 -15.97 -11.96 -12.58
C PHE A 118 -16.05 -12.49 -14.02
N THR A 119 -15.48 -13.65 -14.32
CA THR A 119 -15.39 -14.20 -15.69
C THR A 119 -16.73 -14.21 -16.43
N ASP A 120 -17.80 -14.60 -15.72
CA ASP A 120 -19.14 -14.77 -16.29
C ASP A 120 -20.12 -13.65 -15.93
N ILE A 121 -19.61 -12.51 -15.41
CA ILE A 121 -20.46 -11.41 -14.94
C ILE A 121 -21.37 -10.83 -16.03
N GLY A 122 -20.95 -10.87 -17.29
CA GLY A 122 -21.74 -10.41 -18.44
C GLY A 122 -23.00 -11.24 -18.71
N LYS A 123 -23.15 -12.42 -18.09
CA LYS A 123 -24.36 -13.26 -18.18
C LYS A 123 -25.46 -12.84 -17.19
N LEU A 124 -25.14 -12.01 -16.19
CA LEU A 124 -26.12 -11.55 -15.19
C LEU A 124 -27.08 -10.51 -15.77
N ASN A 125 -28.38 -10.73 -15.59
CA ASN A 125 -29.41 -9.76 -15.96
C ASN A 125 -29.78 -8.86 -14.76
N LEU A 126 -29.14 -7.69 -14.68
CA LEU A 126 -29.34 -6.77 -13.56
C LEU A 126 -30.71 -6.08 -13.55
N ASN A 127 -31.48 -6.16 -14.63
CA ASN A 127 -32.80 -5.51 -14.71
C ASN A 127 -33.91 -6.31 -14.02
N GLU A 128 -33.62 -7.50 -13.50
CA GLU A 128 -34.60 -8.30 -12.77
C GLU A 128 -34.89 -7.70 -11.39
N PRO A 129 -36.15 -7.72 -10.90
CA PRO A 129 -36.51 -7.16 -9.59
C PRO A 129 -35.78 -7.78 -8.40
N ALA A 130 -35.29 -9.01 -8.55
CA ALA A 130 -34.42 -9.65 -7.57
C ALA A 130 -33.02 -9.01 -7.53
N HIS A 131 -32.56 -8.40 -8.62
CA HIS A 131 -31.19 -7.90 -8.76
C HIS A 131 -31.10 -6.38 -8.76
N SER A 132 -32.18 -5.65 -9.02
CA SER A 132 -32.18 -4.20 -8.88
C SER A 132 -33.55 -3.62 -8.53
N TYR A 133 -33.51 -2.41 -7.97
CA TYR A 133 -34.71 -1.62 -7.72
C TYR A 133 -34.43 -0.13 -7.85
N VAL A 134 -35.32 0.60 -8.52
CA VAL A 134 -35.25 2.05 -8.70
C VAL A 134 -36.00 2.74 -7.56
N LEU A 135 -35.33 3.66 -6.88
CA LEU A 135 -35.84 4.36 -5.71
C LEU A 135 -36.95 5.36 -6.11
N PRO A 136 -38.17 5.25 -5.55
CA PRO A 136 -39.33 6.04 -6.00
C PRO A 136 -39.26 7.53 -5.63
N PHE A 137 -38.38 7.93 -4.71
CA PHE A 137 -38.38 9.25 -4.06
C PHE A 137 -37.49 10.31 -4.73
N VAL A 138 -36.80 9.99 -5.84
CA VAL A 138 -35.74 10.85 -6.42
C VAL A 138 -36.18 11.58 -7.71
N GLN A 139 -37.46 11.49 -8.11
CA GLN A 139 -37.97 12.18 -9.31
C GLN A 139 -38.13 13.72 -9.16
N GLY A 140 -37.59 14.34 -8.10
CA GLY A 140 -37.70 15.78 -7.86
C GLY A 140 -36.43 16.41 -7.28
N THR A 141 -35.80 17.30 -8.06
CA THR A 141 -34.64 18.18 -7.75
C THR A 141 -33.38 17.52 -7.16
N PRO A 142 -32.17 17.79 -7.70
CA PRO A 142 -30.92 17.19 -7.20
C PRO A 142 -30.69 17.36 -5.69
N ALA A 143 -31.18 18.42 -5.04
CA ALA A 143 -30.89 18.73 -3.63
C ALA A 143 -31.37 17.69 -2.59
N THR A 144 -32.10 16.64 -2.99
CA THR A 144 -32.76 15.64 -2.10
C THR A 144 -32.17 14.23 -2.20
N ALA A 145 -30.93 14.05 -2.66
CA ALA A 145 -30.32 12.71 -2.71
C ALA A 145 -29.80 12.28 -1.31
N PRO A 146 -29.79 10.98 -1.00
CA PRO A 146 -29.23 10.44 0.25
C PRO A 146 -27.75 10.82 0.44
N SER A 147 -27.34 11.05 1.68
CA SER A 147 -25.97 11.45 2.05
C SER A 147 -25.04 10.28 2.37
N ALA A 148 -25.59 9.16 2.85
CA ALA A 148 -24.85 7.98 3.26
C ALA A 148 -25.70 6.71 3.06
N SER A 149 -25.03 5.57 2.97
CA SER A 149 -25.67 4.26 2.83
C SER A 149 -24.89 3.15 3.51
N ALA A 150 -25.58 2.05 3.81
CA ALA A 150 -24.98 0.76 4.17
C ALA A 150 -25.88 -0.38 3.68
N ALA A 151 -25.31 -1.55 3.42
CA ALA A 151 -26.06 -2.69 2.88
C ALA A 151 -25.54 -4.03 3.43
N TRP A 152 -26.45 -5.00 3.55
CA TRP A 152 -26.14 -6.35 4.03
C TRP A 152 -27.10 -7.41 3.48
N ILE A 153 -26.74 -8.68 3.66
CA ILE A 153 -27.60 -9.84 3.41
C ILE A 153 -28.19 -10.34 4.72
N SER A 154 -29.52 -10.40 4.81
CA SER A 154 -30.21 -10.89 6.00
C SER A 154 -29.98 -12.40 6.21
N HIS A 155 -30.26 -12.93 7.41
CA HIS A 155 -30.23 -14.37 7.67
C HIS A 155 -31.18 -15.18 6.77
N GLN A 156 -32.14 -14.53 6.11
CA GLN A 156 -33.08 -15.14 5.16
C GLN A 156 -32.59 -15.05 3.71
N GLY A 157 -31.40 -14.48 3.46
CA GLY A 157 -30.84 -14.31 2.11
C GLY A 157 -31.36 -13.08 1.35
N GLU A 158 -32.15 -12.22 2.00
CA GLU A 158 -32.64 -10.97 1.43
C GLU A 158 -31.51 -9.93 1.37
N ALA A 159 -31.49 -9.10 0.33
CA ALA A 159 -30.55 -7.98 0.28
C ALA A 159 -31.21 -6.72 0.83
N VAL A 160 -30.65 -6.19 1.91
CA VAL A 160 -31.19 -5.04 2.62
C VAL A 160 -30.25 -3.85 2.47
N PHE A 161 -30.83 -2.70 2.15
CA PHE A 161 -30.12 -1.45 1.88
C PHE A 161 -30.68 -0.36 2.78
N THR A 162 -29.82 0.35 3.48
CA THR A 162 -30.17 1.52 4.30
C THR A 162 -29.63 2.79 3.66
N LEU A 163 -30.48 3.82 3.62
CA LEU A 163 -30.24 5.10 2.96
C LEU A 163 -30.57 6.22 3.95
N ALA A 164 -29.66 7.18 4.12
CA ALA A 164 -29.95 8.38 4.89
C ALA A 164 -31.03 9.21 4.16
N SER A 165 -32.25 9.25 4.70
CA SER A 165 -33.37 10.00 4.11
C SER A 165 -33.12 11.50 4.29
N PRO A 166 -33.28 12.33 3.23
CA PRO A 166 -33.19 13.79 3.34
C PRO A 166 -34.16 14.39 4.35
N SER A 167 -35.20 13.65 4.72
CA SER A 167 -36.18 14.06 5.74
C SER A 167 -35.75 13.79 7.19
N GLY A 168 -34.49 13.38 7.41
CA GLY A 168 -33.92 13.09 8.74
C GLY A 168 -34.20 11.69 9.29
N GLY A 169 -34.73 10.78 8.46
CA GLY A 169 -34.93 9.35 8.79
C GLY A 169 -33.92 8.42 8.12
N ILE A 170 -34.09 7.11 8.29
CA ILE A 170 -33.35 6.08 7.56
C ILE A 170 -34.35 5.27 6.73
N THR A 171 -34.21 5.30 5.40
CA THR A 171 -35.02 4.47 4.51
C THR A 171 -34.32 3.12 4.35
N VAL A 172 -35.07 2.04 4.54
CA VAL A 172 -34.62 0.66 4.36
C VAL A 172 -35.34 0.07 3.15
N VAL A 173 -34.59 -0.46 2.19
CA VAL A 173 -35.09 -1.15 1.00
C VAL A 173 -34.66 -2.61 1.10
N THR A 174 -35.59 -3.54 0.96
CA THR A 174 -35.30 -4.98 1.01
C THR A 174 -35.70 -5.63 -0.30
N LEU A 175 -34.72 -6.21 -1.00
CA LEU A 175 -34.92 -7.09 -2.14
C LEU A 175 -35.10 -8.54 -1.65
N PRO A 176 -36.00 -9.32 -2.28
CA PRO A 176 -36.21 -10.72 -1.91
C PRO A 176 -34.93 -11.56 -2.10
N ALA A 177 -34.88 -12.75 -1.51
CA ALA A 177 -33.79 -13.70 -1.77
C ALA A 177 -33.65 -13.99 -3.28
N HIS A 178 -32.43 -14.20 -3.76
CA HIS A 178 -32.13 -14.27 -5.20
C HIS A 178 -32.70 -15.52 -5.90
N ASP A 179 -32.99 -16.55 -5.12
CA ASP A 179 -33.54 -17.84 -5.54
C ASP A 179 -35.04 -17.97 -5.24
N GLN A 180 -35.68 -16.91 -4.75
CA GLN A 180 -37.10 -16.92 -4.36
C GLN A 180 -37.89 -15.80 -5.04
N ASP A 181 -39.12 -16.12 -5.43
CA ASP A 181 -40.07 -15.12 -5.89
C ASP A 181 -40.52 -14.24 -4.71
N GLY A 182 -40.37 -12.93 -4.85
CA GLY A 182 -40.81 -11.98 -3.83
C GLY A 182 -40.92 -10.55 -4.37
N THR A 183 -41.44 -9.65 -3.54
CA THR A 183 -41.60 -8.23 -3.87
C THR A 183 -40.68 -7.37 -3.03
N VAL A 184 -40.16 -6.31 -3.61
CA VAL A 184 -39.37 -5.31 -2.89
C VAL A 184 -40.22 -4.65 -1.80
N SER A 185 -39.66 -4.47 -0.60
CA SER A 185 -40.28 -3.73 0.50
C SER A 185 -39.48 -2.49 0.86
N ILE A 186 -40.18 -1.43 1.30
CA ILE A 186 -39.59 -0.17 1.73
C ILE A 186 -40.13 0.18 3.11
N LEU A 187 -39.23 0.43 4.05
CA LEU A 187 -39.51 0.84 5.41
C LEU A 187 -38.81 2.17 5.70
N GLU A 188 -39.42 3.06 6.49
CA GLU A 188 -38.76 4.28 6.95
C GLU A 188 -38.67 4.30 8.48
N LEU A 189 -37.44 4.34 8.99
CA LEU A 189 -37.13 4.48 10.40
C LEU A 189 -37.03 5.97 10.75
N LYS A 190 -37.95 6.46 11.59
CA LYS A 190 -38.00 7.86 12.05
C LYS A 190 -38.26 7.93 13.54
N GLN A 191 -37.60 8.87 14.22
CA GLN A 191 -37.80 9.04 15.65
C GLN A 191 -39.15 9.73 15.87
N SER A 192 -40.14 9.01 16.42
CA SER A 192 -41.44 9.59 16.72
C SER A 192 -41.33 10.54 17.91
N SER A 193 -41.29 11.85 17.67
CA SER A 193 -41.26 12.88 18.71
C SER A 193 -42.66 13.04 19.34
N MET A 194 -43.02 12.18 20.29
CA MET A 194 -44.26 12.36 21.07
C MET A 194 -44.33 13.72 21.79
N MET A 195 -43.18 14.38 22.03
CA MET A 195 -43.12 15.73 22.61
C MET A 195 -43.42 16.89 21.65
N GLN A 196 -43.29 16.74 20.31
CA GLN A 196 -43.67 17.84 19.41
C GLN A 196 -45.18 18.05 19.35
N ARG A 197 -45.98 17.01 19.64
CA ARG A 197 -47.45 17.11 19.70
C ARG A 197 -47.98 17.87 20.92
N LEU A 198 -47.19 18.03 21.98
CA LEU A 198 -47.59 18.77 23.19
C LEU A 198 -47.32 20.29 23.10
N ALA A 199 -46.60 20.76 22.08
CA ALA A 199 -46.33 22.18 21.82
C ALA A 199 -47.21 22.76 20.68
N GLY A 200 -48.40 22.19 20.48
CA GLY A 200 -49.22 22.33 19.27
C GLY A 200 -49.98 23.64 19.04
N TRP A 201 -49.56 24.81 19.55
CA TRP A 201 -50.29 26.08 19.39
C TRP A 201 -49.46 27.26 18.85
N MET A 202 -48.43 27.02 18.03
CA MET A 202 -47.82 28.12 17.23
C MET A 202 -47.61 27.72 15.76
N PRO A 203 -48.01 28.57 14.79
CA PRO A 203 -47.76 28.33 13.37
C PRO A 203 -46.27 28.23 13.04
N THR A 204 -45.92 27.27 12.18
CA THR A 204 -44.55 26.97 11.72
C THR A 204 -43.84 28.12 11.01
N ALA A 205 -44.56 29.14 10.54
CA ALA A 205 -43.99 30.29 9.83
C ALA A 205 -43.20 31.29 10.71
N ILE A 206 -43.28 31.18 12.04
CA ILE A 206 -42.60 32.10 12.98
C ILE A 206 -41.34 31.46 13.61
N ARG A 207 -41.17 30.13 13.50
CA ARG A 207 -39.89 29.48 13.78
C ARG A 207 -39.06 29.51 12.50
N GLY A 208 -38.22 30.54 12.36
CA GLY A 208 -37.12 30.47 11.40
C GLY A 208 -36.36 29.15 11.58
N ASP A 209 -36.23 28.40 10.49
CA ASP A 209 -35.39 27.22 10.31
C ASP A 209 -35.29 26.28 11.55
N GLN A 210 -36.28 25.41 11.76
CA GLN A 210 -36.02 24.19 12.53
C GLN A 210 -35.19 23.27 11.64
N SER A 211 -33.87 23.40 11.75
CA SER A 211 -32.87 22.71 10.93
C SER A 211 -33.03 21.19 10.96
N ILE A 212 -32.75 20.56 9.81
CA ILE A 212 -32.77 19.12 9.53
C ILE A 212 -31.55 18.45 10.21
N SER A 213 -31.39 18.64 11.52
CA SER A 213 -30.18 18.25 12.26
C SER A 213 -30.04 16.75 12.50
N ASP A 214 -31.08 15.96 12.23
CA ASP A 214 -31.10 14.50 12.41
C ASP A 214 -30.54 13.73 11.20
N LEU A 215 -30.14 14.40 10.11
CA LEU A 215 -29.63 13.74 8.90
C LEU A 215 -28.38 12.89 9.21
N ALA A 216 -28.41 11.61 8.83
CA ALA A 216 -27.26 10.72 8.97
C ALA A 216 -26.19 11.03 7.90
N ILE A 217 -24.95 11.22 8.34
CA ILE A 217 -23.77 11.46 7.49
C ILE A 217 -22.86 10.22 7.38
N SER A 218 -22.97 9.28 8.31
CA SER A 218 -22.30 7.98 8.24
C SER A 218 -23.26 6.91 8.76
N LEU A 219 -23.39 5.82 8.01
CA LEU A 219 -24.18 4.64 8.39
C LEU A 219 -23.26 3.42 8.50
N ALA A 220 -23.53 2.57 9.48
CA ALA A 220 -22.87 1.27 9.61
C ALA A 220 -23.87 0.26 10.17
N VAL A 221 -23.68 -1.02 9.84
CA VAL A 221 -24.61 -2.08 10.20
C VAL A 221 -23.84 -3.22 10.86
N HIS A 222 -24.42 -3.79 11.90
CA HIS A 222 -23.93 -5.01 12.53
C HIS A 222 -25.09 -5.97 12.78
N GLN A 223 -24.91 -7.23 12.37
CA GLN A 223 -25.87 -8.31 12.65
C GLN A 223 -25.49 -8.99 13.96
N LEU A 224 -26.46 -9.11 14.87
CA LEU A 224 -26.27 -9.79 16.14
C LEU A 224 -27.46 -10.72 16.39
N GLU A 225 -27.19 -12.02 16.45
CA GLU A 225 -28.20 -13.07 16.66
C GLU A 225 -29.38 -12.96 15.66
N ASP A 226 -30.58 -12.61 16.15
CA ASP A 226 -31.81 -12.50 15.36
C ASP A 226 -32.19 -11.05 15.00
N ASP A 227 -31.35 -10.06 15.30
CA ASP A 227 -31.59 -8.65 15.00
C ASP A 227 -30.41 -8.03 14.22
N THR A 228 -30.68 -6.90 13.60
CA THR A 228 -29.68 -6.11 12.91
C THR A 228 -29.70 -4.69 13.44
N PHE A 229 -28.55 -4.24 13.94
CA PHE A 229 -28.39 -2.89 14.45
C PHE A 229 -27.86 -1.96 13.36
N ILE A 230 -28.57 -0.85 13.16
CA ILE A 230 -28.19 0.21 12.23
C ILE A 230 -27.70 1.39 13.05
N PHE A 231 -26.42 1.72 12.91
CA PHE A 231 -25.79 2.86 13.54
C PHE A 231 -25.77 4.05 12.59
N ALA A 232 -26.22 5.20 13.07
CA ALA A 232 -26.28 6.45 12.33
C ALA A 232 -25.59 7.56 13.10
N LEU A 233 -24.50 8.08 12.52
CA LEU A 233 -23.85 9.30 13.00
C LEU A 233 -24.44 10.48 12.25
N CYS A 234 -25.01 11.44 12.98
CA CYS A 234 -25.85 12.50 12.42
C CYS A 234 -25.19 13.88 12.44
N GLN A 235 -25.76 14.83 11.68
CA GLN A 235 -25.31 16.22 11.62
C GLN A 235 -25.37 16.95 12.97
N ASP A 236 -26.22 16.51 13.90
CA ASP A 236 -26.29 17.02 15.28
C ASP A 236 -25.24 16.42 16.23
N HIS A 237 -24.20 15.77 15.68
CA HIS A 237 -23.12 15.11 16.41
C HIS A 237 -23.55 13.94 17.30
N LYS A 238 -24.78 13.44 17.15
CA LYS A 238 -25.23 12.27 17.90
C LYS A 238 -25.07 10.98 17.10
N LEU A 239 -24.70 9.93 17.82
CA LEU A 239 -24.77 8.56 17.36
C LEU A 239 -26.12 7.97 17.78
N ARG A 240 -26.86 7.42 16.83
CA ARG A 240 -28.14 6.74 17.06
C ARG A 240 -28.02 5.28 16.63
N MET A 241 -28.50 4.36 17.46
CA MET A 241 -28.60 2.93 17.13
C MET A 241 -30.06 2.53 16.99
N TRP A 242 -30.39 1.86 15.88
CA TRP A 242 -31.73 1.37 15.58
C TRP A 242 -31.74 -0.15 15.54
N SER A 243 -32.78 -0.76 16.11
CA SER A 243 -33.10 -2.16 15.84
C SER A 243 -33.92 -2.23 14.56
N PHE A 244 -33.46 -3.03 13.60
CA PHE A 244 -34.21 -3.30 12.37
C PHE A 244 -35.45 -4.13 12.65
N LYS A 245 -35.34 -5.16 13.49
CA LYS A 245 -36.46 -6.05 13.86
C LYS A 245 -37.58 -5.32 14.60
N HIS A 246 -37.22 -4.48 15.57
CA HIS A 246 -38.18 -3.75 16.40
C HIS A 246 -38.56 -2.37 15.84
N GLN A 247 -37.87 -1.91 14.80
CA GLN A 247 -38.11 -0.62 14.12
C GLN A 247 -38.08 0.58 15.06
N MET A 248 -37.19 0.55 16.05
CA MET A 248 -37.11 1.56 17.10
C MET A 248 -35.66 1.93 17.43
N CYS A 249 -35.47 3.20 17.80
CA CYS A 249 -34.17 3.70 18.22
C CYS A 249 -33.91 3.25 19.67
N LEU A 250 -32.84 2.47 19.85
CA LEU A 250 -32.48 1.84 21.13
C LEU A 250 -31.48 2.68 21.93
N LEU A 251 -30.65 3.46 21.25
CA LEU A 251 -29.58 4.25 21.86
C LEU A 251 -29.43 5.58 21.14
N VAL A 252 -29.22 6.65 21.91
CA VAL A 252 -28.82 7.98 21.42
C VAL A 252 -27.73 8.51 22.34
N THR A 253 -26.56 8.81 21.78
CA THR A 253 -25.41 9.33 22.53
C THR A 253 -24.88 10.59 21.86
N ASP A 254 -24.62 11.66 22.63
CA ASP A 254 -23.98 12.89 22.12
C ASP A 254 -22.47 12.67 22.05
N MET A 255 -21.90 12.64 20.83
CA MET A 255 -20.47 12.38 20.67
C MET A 255 -19.61 13.53 21.16
N LEU A 256 -20.18 14.73 21.33
CA LEU A 256 -19.46 15.86 21.91
C LEU A 256 -19.22 15.72 23.41
N ASP A 257 -19.87 14.76 24.09
CA ASP A 257 -19.56 14.44 25.50
C ASP A 257 -18.15 13.83 25.65
N TYR A 258 -17.61 13.24 24.58
CA TYR A 258 -16.24 12.69 24.54
C TYR A 258 -15.19 13.70 24.05
N MET A 259 -15.58 14.97 23.87
CA MET A 259 -14.66 16.07 23.54
C MET A 259 -14.31 16.88 24.79
N PRO A 260 -13.05 16.91 25.23
CA PRO A 260 -12.66 17.62 26.46
C PRO A 260 -12.70 19.14 26.31
N ALA A 261 -12.58 19.69 25.09
CA ALA A 261 -12.57 21.12 24.83
C ALA A 261 -13.29 21.49 23.51
N GLY A 262 -13.80 22.73 23.41
CA GLY A 262 -14.38 23.27 22.16
C GLY A 262 -15.85 22.90 21.89
N ARG A 263 -16.51 22.18 22.80
CA ARG A 263 -17.90 21.71 22.63
C ARG A 263 -18.89 22.80 22.19
N GLY A 264 -18.81 24.00 22.76
CA GLY A 264 -19.74 25.10 22.48
C GLY A 264 -19.63 25.63 21.05
N GLU A 265 -18.41 25.68 20.50
CA GLU A 265 -18.14 26.14 19.13
C GLU A 265 -18.63 25.11 18.12
N VAL A 266 -18.33 23.83 18.36
CA VAL A 266 -18.70 22.72 17.46
C VAL A 266 -20.21 22.52 17.39
N LYS A 267 -20.89 22.58 18.54
CA LYS A 267 -22.35 22.39 18.62
C LYS A 267 -23.16 23.35 17.74
N ALA A 268 -22.60 24.51 17.41
CA ALA A 268 -23.27 25.50 16.56
C ALA A 268 -23.18 25.18 15.05
N SER A 269 -22.26 24.31 14.63
CA SER A 269 -22.01 23.95 13.24
C SER A 269 -22.43 22.50 12.94
N PRO A 270 -23.18 22.21 11.87
CA PRO A 270 -23.55 20.84 11.54
C PRO A 270 -22.30 20.00 11.18
N ALA A 271 -22.27 18.75 11.64
CA ALA A 271 -21.24 17.81 11.22
C ALA A 271 -21.36 17.50 9.72
N GLN A 272 -20.23 17.53 9.01
CA GLN A 272 -20.19 17.24 7.57
C GLN A 272 -19.29 16.06 7.21
N ALA A 273 -18.23 15.82 7.98
CA ALA A 273 -17.18 14.87 7.64
C ALA A 273 -16.88 13.86 8.76
N HIS A 274 -17.76 13.75 9.77
CA HIS A 274 -17.59 12.68 10.76
C HIS A 274 -17.77 11.31 10.12
N LYS A 275 -17.02 10.31 10.59
CA LYS A 275 -17.04 8.96 10.04
C LYS A 275 -17.17 7.92 11.15
N LEU A 276 -17.87 6.84 10.83
CA LEU A 276 -18.09 5.70 11.73
C LEU A 276 -17.55 4.41 11.11
N ARG A 277 -16.86 3.61 11.92
CA ARG A 277 -16.43 2.25 11.62
C ARG A 277 -16.79 1.33 12.78
N LEU A 278 -17.10 0.08 12.47
CA LEU A 278 -17.43 -0.96 13.43
C LEU A 278 -16.39 -2.08 13.33
N PHE A 279 -16.06 -2.69 14.45
CA PHE A 279 -15.25 -3.90 14.52
C PHE A 279 -15.83 -4.82 15.59
N PHE A 280 -15.94 -6.11 15.31
CA PHE A 280 -16.39 -7.09 16.28
C PHE A 280 -15.25 -8.04 16.62
N SER A 281 -14.97 -8.18 17.91
CA SER A 281 -14.06 -9.20 18.44
C SER A 281 -14.83 -10.13 19.36
N SER A 282 -14.48 -11.42 19.38
CA SER A 282 -15.01 -12.34 20.39
C SER A 282 -14.51 -12.02 21.81
N SER A 283 -13.36 -11.33 21.95
CA SER A 283 -12.79 -10.97 23.25
C SER A 283 -13.37 -9.68 23.82
N ILE A 284 -13.58 -8.66 22.97
CA ILE A 284 -13.99 -7.30 23.37
C ILE A 284 -15.47 -7.03 23.00
N GLY A 285 -16.10 -7.86 22.18
CA GLY A 285 -17.44 -7.59 21.65
C GLY A 285 -17.42 -6.56 20.52
N LEU A 286 -18.53 -5.83 20.37
CA LEU A 286 -18.70 -4.84 19.31
C LEU A 286 -18.09 -3.48 19.71
N CYS A 287 -17.03 -3.09 19.00
CA CYS A 287 -16.38 -1.80 19.11
C CYS A 287 -16.80 -0.86 17.97
N LEU A 288 -16.87 0.42 18.31
CA LEU A 288 -17.18 1.52 17.40
C LEU A 288 -16.03 2.51 17.46
N ALA A 289 -15.52 2.89 16.30
CA ALA A 289 -14.60 4.01 16.18
C ALA A 289 -15.28 5.16 15.44
N ILE A 290 -15.28 6.33 16.09
CA ILE A 290 -15.88 7.55 15.59
C ILE A 290 -14.76 8.55 15.34
N TYR A 291 -14.63 9.01 14.10
CA TYR A 291 -13.81 10.17 13.76
C TYR A 291 -14.66 11.44 13.82
N LEU A 292 -14.33 12.32 14.75
CA LEU A 292 -14.94 13.64 14.88
C LEU A 292 -14.12 14.66 14.10
N ALA A 293 -14.52 14.87 12.84
CA ALA A 293 -13.97 15.93 11.99
C ALA A 293 -14.31 17.31 12.56
N VAL A 294 -13.38 17.91 13.29
CA VAL A 294 -13.49 19.24 13.88
C VAL A 294 -12.29 20.08 13.45
N PRO A 295 -12.48 21.30 12.92
CA PRO A 295 -11.37 22.15 12.50
C PRO A 295 -10.32 22.32 13.59
N LYS A 296 -9.07 21.94 13.30
CA LYS A 296 -7.90 21.99 14.22
C LYS A 296 -7.98 21.14 15.49
N ARG A 297 -9.05 20.36 15.69
CA ARG A 297 -9.29 19.56 16.90
C ARG A 297 -9.93 18.21 16.58
N SER A 298 -9.58 17.65 15.43
CA SER A 298 -10.11 16.36 15.03
C SER A 298 -9.57 15.26 15.96
N GLN A 299 -10.42 14.28 16.25
CA GLN A 299 -10.09 13.19 17.18
C GLN A 299 -10.82 11.91 16.79
N PHE A 300 -10.22 10.77 17.13
CA PHE A 300 -10.85 9.46 17.14
C PHE A 300 -11.35 9.14 18.54
N CYS A 301 -12.52 8.51 18.63
CA CYS A 301 -13.08 7.99 19.87
C CYS A 301 -13.46 6.53 19.65
N VAL A 302 -12.91 5.64 20.49
CA VAL A 302 -13.21 4.20 20.48
C VAL A 302 -14.14 3.89 21.64
N LEU A 303 -15.29 3.29 21.32
CA LEU A 303 -16.36 2.96 22.25
C LEU A 303 -16.73 1.48 22.12
N GLN A 304 -17.10 0.84 23.23
CA GLN A 304 -17.61 -0.53 23.26
C GLN A 304 -19.12 -0.51 23.47
N LEU A 305 -19.88 -1.27 22.66
CA LEU A 305 -21.30 -1.48 22.90
C LEU A 305 -21.49 -2.51 24.01
N VAL A 306 -22.14 -2.09 25.09
CA VAL A 306 -22.47 -2.95 26.23
C VAL A 306 -23.97 -3.09 26.35
N ALA A 307 -24.45 -4.34 26.47
CA ALA A 307 -25.84 -4.66 26.74
C ALA A 307 -26.02 -4.99 28.23
N SER A 308 -26.92 -4.27 28.90
CA SER A 308 -27.36 -4.59 30.26
C SER A 308 -28.44 -5.67 30.26
N GLU A 309 -28.64 -6.37 31.39
CA GLU A 309 -29.60 -7.48 31.57
C GLU A 309 -31.04 -7.16 31.11
N ASN A 310 -31.41 -5.87 31.05
CA ASN A 310 -32.74 -5.40 30.63
C ASN A 310 -32.83 -5.01 29.14
N ASN A 311 -31.95 -5.51 28.27
CA ASN A 311 -31.83 -5.08 26.85
C ASN A 311 -31.66 -3.56 26.69
N ARG A 312 -31.01 -2.91 27.67
CA ARG A 312 -30.58 -1.52 27.56
C ARG A 312 -29.15 -1.49 27.09
N TYR A 313 -28.90 -0.71 26.05
CA TYR A 313 -27.57 -0.54 25.50
C TYR A 313 -26.92 0.73 26.04
N SER A 314 -25.62 0.66 26.28
CA SER A 314 -24.74 1.80 26.59
C SER A 314 -23.45 1.72 25.78
N LEU A 315 -22.72 2.83 25.72
CA LEU A 315 -21.41 2.89 25.11
C LEU A 315 -20.37 3.21 26.18
N ASP A 316 -19.49 2.25 26.42
CA ASP A 316 -18.38 2.40 27.34
C ASP A 316 -17.19 2.98 26.57
N HIS A 317 -16.53 3.99 27.14
CA HIS A 317 -15.39 4.64 26.51
C HIS A 317 -14.12 3.81 26.71
N ILE A 318 -13.42 3.50 25.61
CA ILE A 318 -12.13 2.81 25.64
C ILE A 318 -11.00 3.84 25.55
N SER A 319 -11.00 4.67 24.50
CA SER A 319 -9.92 5.64 24.28
C SER A 319 -10.34 6.83 23.41
N THR A 320 -9.57 7.91 23.50
CA THR A 320 -9.65 9.08 22.60
C THR A 320 -8.26 9.39 22.09
N GLN A 321 -8.09 9.43 20.77
CA GLN A 321 -6.81 9.72 20.12
C GLN A 321 -6.91 11.01 19.32
N PHE A 322 -6.01 11.95 19.59
CA PHE A 322 -5.97 13.24 18.86
C PHE A 322 -5.25 13.08 17.53
N THR A 323 -5.65 13.87 16.54
CA THR A 323 -5.02 13.84 15.21
C THR A 323 -4.17 15.08 14.97
N THR A 324 -3.28 14.98 13.98
CA THR A 324 -2.56 16.12 13.43
C THR A 324 -3.49 16.99 12.56
N GLN A 325 -2.97 18.08 11.99
CA GLN A 325 -3.73 19.01 11.14
C GLN A 325 -4.01 18.48 9.72
N GLU A 326 -3.64 17.23 9.43
CA GLU A 326 -3.83 16.58 8.13
C GLU A 326 -5.32 16.28 7.84
N THR A 327 -5.67 16.13 6.55
CA THR A 327 -7.05 15.87 6.12
C THR A 327 -7.30 14.36 6.01
N LEU A 328 -8.20 13.82 6.84
CA LEU A 328 -8.50 12.38 6.84
C LEU A 328 -9.17 11.93 5.55
N VAL A 329 -8.55 10.96 4.86
CA VAL A 329 -9.09 10.30 3.68
C VAL A 329 -9.92 9.09 4.07
N ASP A 330 -9.39 8.17 4.88
CA ASP A 330 -10.11 6.99 5.37
C ASP A 330 -9.45 6.39 6.62
N PHE A 331 -10.17 5.51 7.32
CA PHE A 331 -9.63 4.76 8.43
C PHE A 331 -10.32 3.40 8.60
N VAL A 332 -9.59 2.47 9.22
CA VAL A 332 -10.03 1.11 9.56
C VAL A 332 -9.76 0.87 11.04
N LEU A 333 -10.72 0.23 11.71
CA LEU A 333 -10.61 -0.25 13.08
C LEU A 333 -10.31 -1.75 13.05
N THR A 334 -9.26 -2.19 13.75
CA THR A 334 -8.95 -3.60 13.99
C THR A 334 -9.25 -3.96 15.45
N ALA A 335 -8.84 -5.16 15.88
CA ALA A 335 -9.02 -5.60 17.27
C ALA A 335 -8.25 -4.74 18.29
N SER A 336 -7.11 -4.16 17.88
CA SER A 336 -6.17 -3.47 18.78
C SER A 336 -5.78 -2.07 18.30
N ASP A 337 -5.97 -1.76 17.02
CA ASP A 337 -5.40 -0.59 16.38
C ASP A 337 -6.41 0.21 15.54
N ILE A 338 -6.13 1.50 15.42
CA ILE A 338 -6.74 2.37 14.42
C ILE A 338 -5.69 2.60 13.34
N TRP A 339 -6.00 2.24 12.10
CA TRP A 339 -5.22 2.58 10.92
C TRP A 339 -5.90 3.71 10.17
N ALA A 340 -5.15 4.73 9.78
CA ALA A 340 -5.72 5.86 9.08
C ALA A 340 -4.77 6.39 7.99
N VAL A 341 -5.38 6.94 6.95
CA VAL A 341 -4.71 7.60 5.83
C VAL A 341 -5.21 9.03 5.71
N TRP A 342 -4.28 9.95 5.55
CA TRP A 342 -4.53 11.38 5.40
C TRP A 342 -3.83 11.93 4.16
N LEU A 343 -4.21 13.15 3.82
CA LEU A 343 -3.44 14.06 2.98
C LEU A 343 -2.86 15.17 3.86
N ASP A 344 -1.57 15.46 3.69
CA ASP A 344 -0.94 16.63 4.30
C ASP A 344 -1.27 17.92 3.54
N ASN A 345 -0.59 19.01 3.89
CA ASN A 345 -0.82 20.33 3.28
C ASN A 345 -0.38 20.38 1.80
N ASP A 346 0.53 19.51 1.39
CA ASP A 346 1.07 19.41 0.03
C ASP A 346 0.36 18.32 -0.80
N ASN A 347 -0.74 17.76 -0.25
CA ASN A 347 -1.50 16.63 -0.81
C ASN A 347 -0.70 15.33 -0.94
N GLN A 348 0.34 15.16 -0.13
CA GLN A 348 1.06 13.90 -0.03
C GLN A 348 0.33 12.92 0.88
N THR A 349 0.50 11.64 0.59
CA THR A 349 -0.16 10.56 1.34
C THR A 349 0.57 10.33 2.66
N VAL A 350 -0.15 10.48 3.77
CA VAL A 350 0.35 10.15 5.11
C VAL A 350 -0.43 8.97 5.65
N VAL A 351 0.25 7.90 6.06
CA VAL A 351 -0.39 6.72 6.68
C VAL A 351 0.19 6.52 8.07
N LYS A 352 -0.68 6.31 9.05
CA LYS A 352 -0.29 6.08 10.44
C LYS A 352 -1.22 5.07 11.10
N TYR A 353 -0.74 4.45 12.17
CA TYR A 353 -1.54 3.61 13.04
C TYR A 353 -1.27 3.87 14.51
N ILE A 354 -2.22 3.54 15.38
CA ILE A 354 -2.07 3.67 16.82
C ILE A 354 -2.81 2.54 17.53
N SER A 355 -2.16 1.92 18.52
CA SER A 355 -2.84 0.97 19.39
C SER A 355 -3.71 1.71 20.40
N PHE A 356 -5.00 1.40 20.44
CA PHE A 356 -5.91 2.04 21.38
C PHE A 356 -6.01 1.31 22.72
N GLU A 357 -5.42 0.11 22.83
CA GLU A 357 -5.34 -0.66 24.09
C GLU A 357 -3.98 -0.48 24.79
N HIS A 358 -2.89 -0.44 24.01
CA HIS A 358 -1.53 -0.53 24.54
C HIS A 358 -0.73 0.78 24.47
N SER A 359 -1.22 1.81 23.74
CA SER A 359 -0.50 3.09 23.65
C SER A 359 -0.61 3.87 24.96
N THR A 360 0.48 3.92 25.71
CA THR A 360 0.61 4.73 26.94
C THR A 360 0.94 6.20 26.63
N ALA A 361 1.55 6.47 25.46
CA ALA A 361 2.00 7.80 25.04
C ALA A 361 0.98 8.55 24.16
N GLY A 362 -0.01 7.88 23.57
CA GLY A 362 -0.99 8.50 22.68
C GLY A 362 -0.41 8.99 21.34
N MET A 363 0.74 8.45 20.94
CA MET A 363 1.47 8.82 19.72
C MET A 363 1.18 7.86 18.58
N TRP A 364 1.10 8.40 17.37
CA TRP A 364 0.85 7.64 16.15
C TRP A 364 2.16 7.10 15.56
N ASN A 365 2.15 5.83 15.18
CA ASN A 365 3.25 5.20 14.43
C ASN A 365 3.13 5.56 12.94
N GLN A 366 4.20 6.09 12.37
CA GLN A 366 4.23 6.49 10.97
C GLN A 366 4.61 5.31 10.06
N VAL A 367 3.99 5.28 8.88
CA VAL A 367 4.39 4.40 7.77
C VAL A 367 5.27 5.19 6.81
N PHE A 368 6.41 4.62 6.44
CA PHE A 368 7.28 5.20 5.41
C PHE A 368 6.67 4.97 4.03
N VAL A 369 6.32 6.07 3.36
CA VAL A 369 5.75 6.04 2.02
C VAL A 369 6.87 6.32 1.02
N GLN A 370 6.87 5.58 -0.09
CA GLN A 370 7.79 5.84 -1.19
C GLN A 370 7.57 7.28 -1.72
N PRO A 371 8.64 8.08 -1.89
CA PRO A 371 8.52 9.45 -2.38
C PRO A 371 8.06 9.48 -3.85
N SER A 372 7.44 10.60 -4.24
CA SER A 372 7.14 10.87 -5.65
C SER A 372 8.43 10.99 -6.47
N PRO A 373 8.38 10.75 -7.79
CA PRO A 373 9.51 11.07 -8.66
C PRO A 373 9.93 12.54 -8.52
N GLU A 374 11.21 12.82 -8.75
CA GLU A 374 11.76 14.19 -8.67
C GLU A 374 11.08 15.13 -9.66
N GLU A 375 10.91 16.40 -9.28
CA GLU A 375 10.27 17.40 -10.16
C GLU A 375 11.14 17.75 -11.37
N GLU A 376 12.46 17.74 -11.20
CA GLU A 376 13.44 18.07 -12.22
C GLU A 376 14.39 16.88 -12.46
N VAL A 377 14.82 16.70 -13.71
CA VAL A 377 15.78 15.67 -14.10
C VAL A 377 17.09 16.35 -14.46
N HIS A 378 18.16 16.01 -13.75
CA HIS A 378 19.50 16.51 -14.05
C HIS A 378 20.07 15.79 -15.28
N VAL A 379 20.44 16.55 -16.32
CA VAL A 379 21.08 16.02 -17.53
C VAL A 379 22.51 16.55 -17.58
N GLY A 380 23.49 15.68 -17.38
CA GLY A 380 24.91 16.05 -17.42
C GLY A 380 25.35 16.54 -18.80
N GLU A 381 26.36 17.42 -18.86
CA GLU A 381 26.81 18.08 -20.10
C GLU A 381 27.19 17.09 -21.22
N ASP A 382 27.76 15.93 -20.85
CA ASP A 382 28.21 14.89 -21.78
C ASP A 382 27.14 13.82 -22.10
N GLN A 383 25.95 13.90 -21.51
CA GLN A 383 24.88 12.89 -21.67
C GLN A 383 23.87 13.29 -22.75
N ASP A 384 23.33 12.32 -23.50
CA ASP A 384 22.22 12.55 -24.43
C ASP A 384 20.93 12.79 -23.62
N PRO A 385 20.26 13.97 -23.75
CA PRO A 385 19.07 14.27 -22.95
C PRO A 385 17.96 13.22 -23.11
N ARG A 386 17.76 12.74 -24.35
CA ARG A 386 16.75 11.74 -24.66
C ARG A 386 17.00 10.43 -23.91
N GLU A 387 18.23 9.93 -23.92
CA GLU A 387 18.60 8.72 -23.17
C GLU A 387 18.36 8.88 -21.66
N VAL A 388 18.77 10.02 -21.07
CA VAL A 388 18.56 10.30 -19.65
C VAL A 388 17.07 10.31 -19.29
N TYR A 389 16.22 11.04 -20.03
CA TYR A 389 14.79 11.07 -19.75
C TYR A 389 14.12 9.72 -19.96
N LEU A 390 14.52 8.96 -20.99
CA LEU A 390 14.00 7.62 -21.22
C LEU A 390 14.39 6.65 -20.10
N ASP A 391 15.59 6.75 -19.57
CA ASP A 391 16.03 5.91 -18.47
C ASP A 391 15.27 6.24 -17.19
N VAL A 392 15.03 7.52 -16.89
CA VAL A 392 14.22 7.94 -15.73
C VAL A 392 12.74 7.52 -15.87
N LEU A 393 12.12 7.78 -17.02
CA LEU A 393 10.70 7.49 -17.26
C LEU A 393 10.38 5.98 -17.19
N PHE A 394 11.31 5.15 -17.66
CA PHE A 394 11.15 3.70 -17.75
C PHE A 394 11.92 2.94 -16.65
N SER A 395 12.50 3.67 -15.69
CA SER A 395 13.08 3.07 -14.49
C SER A 395 11.98 2.41 -13.66
N PRO A 396 12.20 1.18 -13.15
CA PRO A 396 11.29 0.57 -12.18
C PRO A 396 11.01 1.50 -11.00
N LEU A 397 9.86 1.35 -10.35
CA LEU A 397 9.43 2.12 -9.17
C LEU A 397 9.12 3.62 -9.38
N ARG A 398 9.44 4.23 -10.54
CA ARG A 398 9.19 5.67 -10.77
C ARG A 398 7.77 5.95 -11.28
N PHE A 399 7.41 5.38 -12.42
CA PHE A 399 6.13 5.67 -13.09
C PHE A 399 5.31 4.41 -13.33
N THR A 400 3.99 4.57 -13.20
CA THR A 400 3.06 3.55 -13.70
C THR A 400 2.92 3.66 -15.22
N ALA A 401 2.78 2.53 -15.92
CA ALA A 401 2.51 2.52 -17.36
C ALA A 401 1.24 3.35 -17.71
N SER A 402 0.24 3.34 -16.82
CA SER A 402 -0.99 4.14 -16.96
C SER A 402 -0.72 5.65 -16.96
N ALA A 403 0.22 6.15 -16.15
CA ALA A 403 0.59 7.56 -16.14
C ALA A 403 1.23 7.98 -17.49
N ILE A 404 2.19 7.18 -17.98
CA ILE A 404 2.89 7.43 -19.24
C ILE A 404 1.92 7.35 -20.43
N ILE A 405 1.05 6.34 -20.47
CA ILE A 405 0.04 6.18 -21.52
C ILE A 405 -0.91 7.39 -21.57
N LYS A 406 -1.37 7.89 -20.41
CA LYS A 406 -2.24 9.07 -20.36
C LYS A 406 -1.51 10.33 -20.81
N ALA A 407 -0.27 10.52 -20.39
CA ALA A 407 0.56 11.63 -20.84
C ALA A 407 0.74 11.59 -22.37
N LEU A 408 1.05 10.41 -22.93
CA LEU A 408 1.20 10.18 -24.36
C LEU A 408 -0.08 10.51 -25.16
N GLN A 409 -1.25 10.05 -24.71
CA GLN A 409 -2.53 10.33 -25.37
C GLN A 409 -2.81 11.83 -25.50
N ILE A 410 -2.49 12.59 -24.45
CA ILE A 410 -2.73 14.03 -24.41
C ILE A 410 -1.70 14.79 -25.20
N TYR A 411 -0.43 14.37 -25.11
CA TYR A 411 0.67 14.98 -25.84
C TYR A 411 0.44 14.88 -27.35
N LYS A 412 -0.01 13.71 -27.85
CA LYS A 412 -0.36 13.51 -29.27
C LYS A 412 -1.58 14.30 -29.75
N ARG A 413 -2.43 14.83 -28.86
CA ARG A 413 -3.74 15.47 -29.18
C ARG A 413 -4.65 14.60 -30.09
N GLY A 414 -4.46 13.28 -30.07
CA GLY A 414 -5.16 12.32 -30.92
C GLY A 414 -6.40 11.72 -30.25
N THR A 415 -7.28 11.10 -31.04
CA THR A 415 -8.42 10.29 -30.54
C THR A 415 -8.07 8.81 -30.36
N GLU A 416 -6.83 8.41 -30.70
CA GLU A 416 -6.35 7.05 -30.55
C GLU A 416 -6.31 6.64 -29.07
N ARG A 417 -6.94 5.50 -28.76
CA ARG A 417 -6.90 4.91 -27.43
C ARG A 417 -5.78 3.89 -27.40
N TYR A 418 -4.71 4.20 -26.69
CA TYR A 418 -3.71 3.20 -26.31
C TYR A 418 -4.24 2.44 -25.09
N SER A 419 -4.46 1.14 -25.24
CA SER A 419 -4.70 0.20 -24.16
C SER A 419 -3.77 -0.99 -24.36
N ASP A 420 -3.13 -1.44 -23.27
CA ASP A 420 -2.36 -2.69 -23.22
C ASP A 420 -1.08 -2.74 -24.07
N LEU A 421 -0.32 -1.64 -24.12
CA LEU A 421 1.02 -1.63 -24.71
C LEU A 421 2.04 -2.31 -23.77
N SER A 422 2.97 -3.09 -24.33
CA SER A 422 4.14 -3.54 -23.59
C SER A 422 5.07 -2.37 -23.25
N TRP A 423 5.95 -2.53 -22.26
CA TRP A 423 6.91 -1.50 -21.89
C TRP A 423 7.86 -1.10 -23.03
N GLU A 424 8.29 -2.06 -23.86
CA GLU A 424 9.13 -1.80 -25.04
C GLU A 424 8.40 -0.99 -26.11
N GLU A 425 7.14 -1.36 -26.41
CA GLU A 425 6.31 -0.63 -27.36
C GLU A 425 5.97 0.77 -26.85
N LEU A 426 5.69 0.90 -25.56
CA LEU A 426 5.43 2.19 -24.92
C LEU A 426 6.67 3.10 -24.98
N LYS A 427 7.86 2.57 -24.69
CA LYS A 427 9.13 3.31 -24.81
C LYS A 427 9.32 3.82 -26.23
N LYS A 428 9.16 2.95 -27.22
CA LYS A 428 9.26 3.30 -28.63
C LYS A 428 8.25 4.37 -29.04
N GLU A 429 7.00 4.23 -28.63
CA GLU A 429 5.93 5.17 -28.99
C GLU A 429 6.15 6.56 -28.38
N VAL A 430 6.60 6.61 -27.12
CA VAL A 430 7.02 7.86 -26.46
C VAL A 430 8.17 8.51 -27.22
N THR A 431 9.24 7.76 -27.52
CA THR A 431 10.39 8.29 -28.27
C THR A 431 9.96 8.87 -29.61
N VAL A 432 9.19 8.13 -30.41
CA VAL A 432 8.73 8.61 -31.72
C VAL A 432 7.87 9.87 -31.58
N THR A 433 7.01 9.93 -30.58
CA THR A 433 6.11 11.06 -30.38
C THR A 433 6.85 12.34 -30.01
N VAL A 434 7.73 12.28 -29.02
CA VAL A 434 8.47 13.46 -28.56
C VAL A 434 9.45 13.95 -29.64
N GLU A 435 10.13 13.03 -30.32
CA GLU A 435 11.05 13.37 -31.42
C GLU A 435 10.34 13.98 -32.63
N ASN A 436 9.12 13.53 -32.98
CA ASN A 436 8.35 14.12 -34.07
C ASN A 436 7.92 15.57 -33.76
N GLU A 437 7.50 15.85 -32.52
CA GLU A 437 7.15 17.21 -32.08
C GLU A 437 8.39 18.10 -32.02
N LEU A 438 9.53 17.57 -31.56
CA LEU A 438 10.83 18.24 -31.62
C LEU A 438 11.19 18.61 -33.06
N GLN A 439 11.20 17.64 -33.99
CA GLN A 439 11.53 17.85 -35.40
C GLN A 439 10.59 18.85 -36.08
N GLY A 440 9.29 18.83 -35.73
CA GLY A 440 8.32 19.79 -36.25
C GLY A 440 8.58 21.24 -35.80
N SER A 441 9.33 21.45 -34.72
CA SER A 441 9.66 22.78 -34.19
C SER A 441 10.97 23.36 -34.73
N VAL A 442 11.81 22.54 -35.38
CA VAL A 442 13.04 23.00 -36.03
C VAL A 442 12.69 23.71 -37.34
N THR A 443 12.79 25.04 -37.34
CA THR A 443 12.39 25.89 -38.49
C THR A 443 13.57 26.37 -39.35
N GLU A 444 14.80 26.23 -38.88
CA GLU A 444 16.01 26.69 -39.56
C GLU A 444 16.79 25.53 -40.21
N TYR A 445 17.45 25.80 -41.34
CA TYR A 445 18.18 24.80 -42.14
C TYR A 445 19.57 24.46 -41.55
N GLU A 446 20.18 25.38 -40.82
CA GLU A 446 21.41 25.18 -40.03
C GLU A 446 21.05 25.41 -38.56
N PHE A 447 21.30 24.42 -37.71
CA PHE A 447 20.94 24.46 -36.29
C PHE A 447 22.17 24.18 -35.43
N CYS A 448 22.43 25.01 -34.42
CA CYS A 448 23.54 24.78 -33.50
C CYS A 448 23.27 23.52 -32.66
N GLN A 449 24.31 22.72 -32.39
CA GLN A 449 24.16 21.53 -31.55
C GLN A 449 23.74 21.88 -30.12
N GLU A 450 24.21 23.00 -29.56
CA GLU A 450 23.81 23.48 -28.24
C GLU A 450 22.33 23.87 -28.21
N ASP A 451 21.86 24.59 -29.24
CA ASP A 451 20.44 24.93 -29.37
C ASP A 451 19.58 23.67 -29.53
N TYR A 452 20.07 22.65 -30.26
CA TYR A 452 19.35 21.38 -30.43
C TYR A 452 19.21 20.64 -29.11
N ARG A 453 20.30 20.59 -28.33
CA ARG A 453 20.32 20.00 -27.00
C ARG A 453 19.34 20.69 -26.06
N LEU A 454 19.33 22.03 -26.04
CA LEU A 454 18.38 22.80 -25.22
C LEU A 454 16.93 22.51 -25.61
N LEU A 455 16.66 22.41 -26.92
CA LEU A 455 15.34 22.05 -27.43
C LEU A 455 14.95 20.62 -27.02
N GLN A 456 15.88 19.66 -27.06
CA GLN A 456 15.62 18.30 -26.56
C GLN A 456 15.24 18.31 -25.09
N VAL A 457 16.02 19.00 -24.24
CA VAL A 457 15.71 19.13 -22.81
C VAL A 457 14.33 19.77 -22.61
N GLU A 458 13.98 20.81 -23.38
CA GLU A 458 12.68 21.47 -23.29
C GLU A 458 11.51 20.52 -23.62
N PHE A 459 11.59 19.75 -24.70
CA PHE A 459 10.48 18.88 -25.11
C PHE A 459 10.34 17.65 -24.20
N TRP A 460 11.48 17.05 -23.82
CA TRP A 460 11.49 15.90 -22.92
C TRP A 460 11.06 16.28 -21.49
N SER A 461 11.52 17.42 -20.95
CA SER A 461 11.06 17.93 -19.64
C SER A 461 9.54 18.21 -19.63
N LYS A 462 8.98 18.76 -20.71
CA LYS A 462 7.52 18.95 -20.83
C LYS A 462 6.75 17.63 -20.81
N PHE A 463 7.26 16.61 -21.49
CA PHE A 463 6.63 15.28 -21.48
C PHE A 463 6.76 14.62 -20.10
N TYR A 464 7.93 14.72 -19.48
CA TYR A 464 8.20 14.25 -18.11
C TYR A 464 7.25 14.88 -17.09
N ALA A 465 7.14 16.22 -17.09
CA ALA A 465 6.23 16.94 -16.19
C ALA A 465 4.76 16.55 -16.38
N CYS A 466 4.36 16.19 -17.61
CA CYS A 466 3.04 15.63 -17.89
C CYS A 466 2.87 14.25 -17.23
N CYS A 467 3.86 13.37 -17.33
CA CYS A 467 3.86 12.07 -16.66
C CYS A 467 3.78 12.22 -15.13
N LEU A 468 4.55 13.14 -14.55
CA LEU A 468 4.54 13.44 -13.12
C LEU A 468 3.15 13.85 -12.63
N GLN A 469 2.52 14.82 -13.28
CA GLN A 469 1.15 15.26 -12.94
C GLN A 469 0.13 14.12 -12.97
N TYR A 470 0.24 13.20 -13.94
CA TYR A 470 -0.66 12.04 -13.98
C TYR A 470 -0.34 11.00 -12.92
N GLN A 471 0.94 10.79 -12.62
CA GLN A 471 1.38 9.90 -11.55
C GLN A 471 0.85 10.37 -10.19
N ASP A 472 0.86 11.68 -9.91
CA ASP A 472 0.32 12.25 -8.67
C ASP A 472 -1.20 12.01 -8.55
N VAL A 473 -1.94 12.24 -9.64
CA VAL A 473 -3.39 11.98 -9.68
C VAL A 473 -3.70 10.50 -9.48
N LEU A 474 -2.91 9.60 -10.07
CA LEU A 474 -3.07 8.16 -9.87
C LEU A 474 -2.66 7.71 -8.46
N SER A 475 -1.75 8.44 -7.83
CA SER A 475 -1.24 8.16 -6.48
C SER A 475 -2.16 8.65 -5.37
N THR A 476 -3.18 9.45 -5.70
CA THR A 476 -4.16 9.96 -4.73
C THR A 476 -4.81 8.80 -3.96
N PRO A 477 -4.70 8.77 -2.61
CA PRO A 477 -5.29 7.72 -1.79
C PRO A 477 -6.82 7.89 -1.73
N LEU A 478 -7.54 6.76 -1.78
CA LEU A 478 -9.00 6.73 -1.73
C LEU A 478 -9.52 5.99 -0.50
N ALA A 479 -8.85 4.92 -0.07
CA ALA A 479 -9.26 4.12 1.08
C ALA A 479 -8.11 3.25 1.64
N LEU A 480 -8.35 2.67 2.81
CA LEU A 480 -7.52 1.61 3.39
C LEU A 480 -8.29 0.29 3.41
N HIS A 481 -7.60 -0.81 3.11
CA HIS A 481 -8.11 -2.16 3.30
C HIS A 481 -7.18 -2.95 4.21
N ILE A 482 -7.75 -3.61 5.22
CA ILE A 482 -7.02 -4.50 6.12
C ILE A 482 -7.71 -5.86 6.11
N SER A 483 -6.96 -6.88 5.74
CA SER A 483 -7.47 -8.25 5.73
C SER A 483 -7.50 -8.80 7.17
N PRO A 484 -8.68 -9.09 7.75
CA PRO A 484 -8.75 -9.62 9.11
C PRO A 484 -8.12 -11.02 9.24
N ALA A 485 -8.06 -11.78 8.14
CA ALA A 485 -7.53 -13.15 8.14
C ALA A 485 -6.00 -13.22 8.04
N THR A 486 -5.37 -12.22 7.40
CA THR A 486 -3.91 -12.23 7.13
C THR A 486 -3.18 -11.07 7.79
N ALA A 487 -3.88 -10.07 8.30
CA ALA A 487 -3.34 -8.76 8.69
C ALA A 487 -2.65 -7.97 7.56
N MET A 488 -2.90 -8.34 6.29
CA MET A 488 -2.39 -7.59 5.13
C MET A 488 -3.05 -6.21 5.07
N VAL A 489 -2.24 -5.16 4.97
CA VAL A 489 -2.70 -3.76 4.86
C VAL A 489 -2.41 -3.23 3.46
N CYS A 490 -3.43 -2.64 2.84
CA CYS A 490 -3.37 -2.07 1.49
C CYS A 490 -3.87 -0.63 1.50
N VAL A 491 -3.16 0.26 0.81
CA VAL A 491 -3.63 1.60 0.46
C VAL A 491 -4.21 1.55 -0.94
N LEU A 492 -5.51 1.79 -1.06
CA LEU A 492 -6.21 1.81 -2.34
C LEU A 492 -6.10 3.22 -2.92
N LYS A 493 -5.32 3.38 -3.98
CA LYS A 493 -5.13 4.65 -4.69
C LYS A 493 -5.97 4.68 -5.96
N LYS A 494 -6.12 5.86 -6.56
CA LYS A 494 -6.94 6.05 -7.76
C LYS A 494 -6.48 5.20 -8.95
N GLY A 495 -5.17 4.98 -9.10
CA GLY A 495 -4.59 4.23 -10.22
C GLY A 495 -4.11 2.82 -9.90
N PHE A 496 -3.75 2.54 -8.65
CA PHE A 496 -3.08 1.30 -8.26
C PHE A 496 -3.28 1.00 -6.76
N VAL A 497 -2.84 -0.17 -6.33
CA VAL A 497 -2.85 -0.59 -4.92
C VAL A 497 -1.41 -0.59 -4.39
N SER A 498 -1.18 0.03 -3.23
CA SER A 498 0.08 -0.09 -2.50
C SER A 498 -0.10 -1.04 -1.33
N PHE A 499 0.88 -1.90 -1.08
CA PHE A 499 0.89 -2.84 0.04
C PHE A 499 1.84 -2.33 1.10
N LEU A 500 1.42 -2.41 2.37
CA LEU A 500 2.31 -2.07 3.49
C LEU A 500 3.05 -3.31 3.96
N LEU A 501 4.33 -3.10 4.27
CA LEU A 501 5.26 -4.12 4.67
C LEU A 501 5.77 -3.79 6.08
N PRO A 502 6.07 -4.78 6.92
CA PRO A 502 6.77 -4.54 8.17
C PRO A 502 8.14 -3.92 7.88
N CYS A 503 8.49 -2.88 8.62
CA CYS A 503 9.81 -2.27 8.53
C CYS A 503 10.79 -3.04 9.43
N PHE A 504 11.97 -3.40 8.92
CA PHE A 504 13.01 -3.99 9.75
C PHE A 504 13.53 -2.96 10.76
N ALA A 505 13.98 -3.40 11.93
CA ALA A 505 14.37 -2.50 13.02
C ALA A 505 15.43 -1.48 12.61
N VAL A 506 16.48 -1.90 11.89
CA VAL A 506 17.54 -1.02 11.40
C VAL A 506 17.03 0.03 10.39
N ASP A 507 16.12 -0.38 9.51
CA ASP A 507 15.53 0.49 8.50
C ASP A 507 14.59 1.51 9.17
N HIS A 508 13.81 1.08 10.18
CA HIS A 508 12.94 1.96 10.97
C HIS A 508 13.75 3.02 11.72
N LEU A 509 14.82 2.63 12.41
CA LEU A 509 15.65 3.58 13.16
C LEU A 509 16.25 4.66 12.25
N TYR A 510 16.70 4.27 11.05
CA TYR A 510 17.33 5.19 10.11
C TYR A 510 16.31 6.12 9.42
N LEU A 511 15.12 5.63 9.09
CA LEU A 511 14.09 6.41 8.37
C LEU A 511 13.19 7.27 9.29
N SER A 512 13.05 6.92 10.57
CA SER A 512 12.21 7.66 11.52
C SER A 512 12.76 9.06 11.80
N SER A 513 11.88 10.05 11.98
CA SER A 513 12.28 11.37 12.49
C SER A 513 12.45 11.35 14.00
N ASP A 514 13.15 12.35 14.55
CA ASP A 514 13.40 12.45 16.00
C ASP A 514 12.11 12.53 16.82
N GLU A 515 11.03 13.06 16.25
CA GLU A 515 9.72 13.15 16.90
C GLU A 515 9.02 11.78 17.05
N TYR A 516 9.37 10.81 16.21
CA TYR A 516 8.78 9.47 16.16
C TYR A 516 9.77 8.36 16.57
N LEU A 517 11.01 8.68 16.90
CA LEU A 517 11.97 7.73 17.47
C LEU A 517 11.64 7.50 18.95
N PHE A 518 10.94 6.40 19.22
CA PHE A 518 10.52 6.02 20.55
C PHE A 518 11.66 5.36 21.35
N SER A 519 11.46 5.27 22.67
CA SER A 519 12.42 4.69 23.62
C SER A 519 12.86 3.27 23.25
N GLU A 520 14.02 2.85 23.77
CA GLU A 520 14.67 1.54 23.55
C GLU A 520 13.73 0.32 23.68
N GLU A 521 12.62 0.43 24.39
CA GLU A 521 11.63 -0.63 24.65
C GLU A 521 10.76 -0.98 23.43
N GLU A 522 10.56 -0.09 22.45
CA GLU A 522 9.62 -0.30 21.34
C GLU A 522 10.26 -0.88 20.08
N THR A 523 11.55 -0.61 19.84
CA THR A 523 12.32 -1.19 18.73
C THR A 523 13.61 -1.85 19.24
N PRO A 524 13.51 -3.02 19.89
CA PRO A 524 14.67 -3.67 20.48
C PRO A 524 15.63 -4.14 19.38
N ILE A 525 16.78 -3.49 19.26
CA ILE A 525 17.90 -3.90 18.40
C ILE A 525 18.96 -4.70 19.19
N ALA A 526 18.94 -4.57 20.52
CA ALA A 526 19.79 -5.32 21.44
C ALA A 526 19.03 -5.66 22.72
N GLU A 527 19.44 -6.73 23.39
CA GLU A 527 18.88 -7.13 24.69
C GLU A 527 19.32 -6.20 25.84
N ASP A 528 20.48 -5.56 25.72
CA ASP A 528 21.01 -4.61 26.71
C ASP A 528 20.54 -3.18 26.39
N SER A 529 19.86 -2.55 27.34
CA SER A 529 19.37 -1.17 27.24
C SER A 529 20.51 -0.19 26.94
N ASN A 530 21.67 -0.34 27.58
CA ASN A 530 22.79 0.57 27.34
C ASN A 530 23.31 0.48 25.90
N LEU A 531 23.33 -0.73 25.34
CA LEU A 531 23.71 -0.95 23.95
C LEU A 531 22.65 -0.38 22.99
N SER A 532 21.37 -0.57 23.29
CA SER A 532 20.27 0.03 22.51
C SER A 532 20.36 1.56 22.49
N ARG A 533 20.72 2.19 23.62
CA ARG A 533 20.99 3.62 23.71
C ARG A 533 22.14 4.06 22.80
N ASP A 534 23.27 3.37 22.90
CA ASP A 534 24.47 3.66 22.13
C ASP A 534 24.20 3.52 20.61
N VAL A 535 23.43 2.51 20.20
CA VAL A 535 23.00 2.32 18.80
C VAL A 535 22.07 3.45 18.35
N LEU A 536 21.10 3.87 19.19
CA LEU A 536 20.21 4.99 18.86
C LEU A 536 20.98 6.29 18.63
N GLN A 537 21.95 6.61 19.50
CA GLN A 537 22.82 7.78 19.34
C GLN A 537 23.69 7.68 18.09
N LEU A 538 24.18 6.47 17.76
CA LEU A 538 24.92 6.23 16.52
C LEU A 538 24.05 6.50 15.28
N ILE A 539 22.80 6.00 15.26
CA ILE A 539 21.85 6.25 14.17
C ILE A 539 21.57 7.76 14.02
N GLN A 540 21.43 8.51 15.11
CA GLN A 540 21.30 9.97 15.04
C GLN A 540 22.50 10.61 14.35
N CYS A 541 23.72 10.14 14.63
CA CYS A 541 24.92 10.62 13.94
C CYS A 541 24.88 10.29 12.44
N LEU A 542 24.42 9.10 12.05
CA LEU A 542 24.28 8.71 10.64
C LEU A 542 23.30 9.61 9.89
N ARG A 543 22.16 9.94 10.53
CA ARG A 543 21.16 10.82 9.93
C ARG A 543 21.70 12.24 9.72
N MET A 544 22.47 12.77 10.67
CA MET A 544 23.16 14.05 10.50
C MET A 544 24.19 14.02 9.35
N VAL A 545 24.90 12.90 9.17
CA VAL A 545 25.79 12.71 8.00
C VAL A 545 24.97 12.73 6.70
N SER A 546 23.86 12.00 6.64
CA SER A 546 23.00 11.98 5.46
C SER A 546 22.44 13.35 5.10
N GLU A 547 21.99 14.13 6.09
CA GLU A 547 21.39 15.44 5.90
C GLU A 547 22.43 16.51 5.50
N SER A 548 23.69 16.33 5.88
CA SER A 548 24.78 17.25 5.55
C SER A 548 25.51 16.93 4.24
N LEU A 549 25.23 15.79 3.61
CA LEU A 549 25.92 15.35 2.40
C LEU A 549 25.38 16.08 1.15
N PRO A 550 26.21 16.87 0.44
CA PRO A 550 25.82 17.50 -0.81
C PRO A 550 25.51 16.47 -1.92
N GLU A 551 24.56 16.79 -2.80
CA GLU A 551 24.11 15.89 -3.89
C GLU A 551 25.24 15.52 -4.86
N ASP A 552 26.16 16.44 -5.15
CA ASP A 552 27.33 16.20 -5.99
C ASP A 552 28.29 15.16 -5.37
N MET A 553 28.55 15.25 -4.07
CA MET A 553 29.36 14.27 -3.35
C MET A 553 28.67 12.90 -3.23
N ALA A 554 27.35 12.90 -3.02
CA ALA A 554 26.55 11.67 -3.03
C ALA A 554 26.62 10.98 -4.40
N TYR A 555 26.50 11.74 -5.48
CA TYR A 555 26.66 11.26 -6.84
C TYR A 555 28.07 10.73 -7.13
N GLU A 556 29.12 11.42 -6.66
CA GLU A 556 30.50 10.92 -6.78
C GLU A 556 30.69 9.55 -6.12
N MET A 557 30.08 9.35 -4.95
CA MET A 557 30.12 8.07 -4.25
C MET A 557 29.41 6.97 -5.06
N ASP A 558 28.20 7.24 -5.54
CA ASP A 558 27.44 6.28 -6.37
C ASP A 558 28.17 5.93 -7.66
N LYS A 559 28.70 6.94 -8.37
CA LYS A 559 29.52 6.74 -9.57
C LYS A 559 30.79 5.94 -9.29
N ALA A 560 31.43 6.17 -8.15
CA ALA A 560 32.62 5.41 -7.78
C ALA A 560 32.31 3.93 -7.50
N LEU A 561 31.13 3.61 -6.97
CA LEU A 561 30.65 2.23 -6.82
C LEU A 561 30.38 1.59 -8.18
N GLU A 562 29.81 2.34 -9.14
CA GLU A 562 29.62 1.88 -10.53
C GLU A 562 30.96 1.62 -11.24
N ASP A 563 31.95 2.48 -10.99
CA ASP A 563 33.32 2.37 -11.52
C ASP A 563 34.19 1.36 -10.74
N LEU A 564 33.62 0.63 -9.76
CA LEU A 564 34.29 -0.40 -8.95
C LEU A 564 35.50 0.12 -8.16
N LEU A 565 35.45 1.38 -7.76
CA LEU A 565 36.47 1.97 -6.92
C LEU A 565 36.27 1.51 -5.47
N SER A 566 37.36 1.53 -4.69
CA SER A 566 37.32 1.16 -3.26
C SER A 566 36.41 2.12 -2.49
N PRO A 567 35.29 1.64 -1.90
CA PRO A 567 34.36 2.51 -1.16
C PRO A 567 35.04 3.21 -0.01
N GLU A 568 36.00 2.55 0.64
CA GLU A 568 36.80 3.10 1.74
C GLU A 568 37.56 4.36 1.29
N LYS A 569 38.29 4.28 0.17
CA LYS A 569 39.06 5.43 -0.35
C LYS A 569 38.17 6.57 -0.82
N VAL A 570 37.00 6.26 -1.36
CA VAL A 570 36.05 7.27 -1.82
C VAL A 570 35.40 7.96 -0.62
N SER A 571 35.00 7.20 0.40
CA SER A 571 34.45 7.74 1.65
C SER A 571 35.43 8.67 2.37
N GLU A 572 36.74 8.39 2.31
CA GLU A 572 37.77 9.28 2.86
C GLU A 572 37.81 10.63 2.12
N LYS A 573 37.71 10.62 0.79
CA LYS A 573 37.64 11.86 -0.02
C LYS A 573 36.36 12.65 0.22
N VAL A 574 35.22 11.96 0.29
CA VAL A 574 33.93 12.59 0.60
C VAL A 574 33.99 13.24 1.99
N LEU A 575 34.58 12.56 2.98
CA LEU A 575 34.81 13.12 4.29
C LEU A 575 35.71 14.37 4.25
N GLU A 576 36.79 14.37 3.46
CA GLU A 576 37.62 15.56 3.28
C GLU A 576 36.84 16.73 2.69
N GLY A 577 35.95 16.46 1.72
CA GLY A 577 35.04 17.43 1.15
C GLY A 577 34.05 18.00 2.18
N LEU A 578 33.44 17.13 2.99
CA LEU A 578 32.54 17.54 4.06
C LEU A 578 33.24 18.43 5.10
N LEU A 579 34.44 18.06 5.52
CA LEU A 579 35.25 18.86 6.46
C LEU A 579 35.64 20.22 5.88
N ALA A 580 35.89 20.29 4.56
CA ALA A 580 36.21 21.55 3.90
C ALA A 580 34.99 22.49 3.77
N ASN A 581 33.78 21.92 3.73
CA ASN A 581 32.51 22.61 3.50
C ASN A 581 31.64 22.77 4.77
N ASP A 582 32.16 22.46 5.97
CA ASP A 582 31.41 22.48 7.24
C ASP A 582 31.10 23.91 7.71
N ASN A 583 30.14 24.56 7.06
CA ASN A 583 29.74 25.93 7.33
C ASN A 583 28.84 26.06 8.59
N GLU A 584 28.19 24.98 9.02
CA GLU A 584 27.20 24.97 10.10
C GLU A 584 27.70 24.31 11.40
N ASN A 585 28.97 23.88 11.45
CA ASN A 585 29.56 23.09 12.56
C ASN A 585 28.84 21.75 12.80
N VAL A 586 28.20 21.18 11.78
CA VAL A 586 27.46 19.91 11.87
C VAL A 586 28.41 18.79 12.25
N ILE A 587 29.65 18.82 11.73
CA ILE A 587 30.66 17.84 12.09
C ILE A 587 30.94 17.90 13.59
N GLN A 588 31.09 19.10 14.17
CA GLN A 588 31.33 19.25 15.61
C GLN A 588 30.16 18.70 16.44
N ASP A 589 28.93 18.88 16.00
CA ASP A 589 27.75 18.32 16.68
C ASP A 589 27.70 16.79 16.58
N ILE A 590 28.08 16.22 15.43
CA ILE A 590 28.30 14.77 15.28
C ILE A 590 29.37 14.30 16.26
N LEU A 591 30.49 15.04 16.40
CA LEU A 591 31.57 14.66 17.33
C LEU A 591 31.11 14.69 18.78
N ASN A 592 30.31 15.68 19.16
CA ASN A 592 29.76 15.80 20.50
C ASN A 592 28.85 14.59 20.80
N LYS A 593 27.95 14.22 19.87
CA LYS A 593 27.10 13.03 20.03
C LYS A 593 27.89 11.73 20.05
N LEU A 594 28.92 11.59 19.22
CA LEU A 594 29.80 10.41 19.22
C LEU A 594 30.52 10.22 20.57
N GLN A 595 30.85 11.31 21.27
CA GLN A 595 31.46 11.25 22.61
C GLN A 595 30.49 10.77 23.69
N ASP A 596 29.19 10.94 23.49
CA ASP A 596 28.16 10.46 24.43
C ASP A 596 27.94 8.93 24.34
N ILE A 597 28.43 8.28 23.28
CA ILE A 597 28.32 6.84 23.06
C ILE A 597 29.34 6.11 23.93
N SER A 598 28.87 5.18 24.75
CA SER A 598 29.72 4.46 25.71
C SER A 598 30.70 3.52 25.02
N ASN A 599 30.24 2.76 24.02
CA ASN A 599 31.07 1.84 23.24
C ASN A 599 30.72 1.86 21.74
N PRO A 600 31.25 2.83 20.96
CA PRO A 600 30.89 3.01 19.56
C PRO A 600 31.26 1.80 18.69
N THR A 601 32.38 1.13 18.98
CA THR A 601 32.81 -0.06 18.25
C THR A 601 31.81 -1.22 18.37
N VAL A 602 31.23 -1.42 19.57
CA VAL A 602 30.21 -2.45 19.79
C VAL A 602 28.88 -2.04 19.15
N ALA A 603 28.48 -0.78 19.25
CA ALA A 603 27.28 -0.27 18.59
C ALA A 603 27.34 -0.43 17.06
N ILE A 604 28.49 -0.07 16.44
CA ILE A 604 28.75 -0.28 15.00
C ILE A 604 28.67 -1.77 14.66
N ASN A 605 29.29 -2.65 15.44
CA ASN A 605 29.24 -4.09 15.19
C ASN A 605 27.81 -4.66 15.28
N THR A 606 26.99 -4.18 16.22
CA THR A 606 25.57 -4.55 16.31
C THR A 606 24.82 -4.13 15.05
N LEU A 607 25.00 -2.89 14.58
CA LEU A 607 24.37 -2.45 13.32
C LEU A 607 24.81 -3.29 12.12
N LEU A 608 26.11 -3.57 11.97
CA LEU A 608 26.63 -4.39 10.88
C LEU A 608 26.09 -5.83 10.92
N ARG A 609 25.81 -6.37 12.11
CA ARG A 609 25.18 -7.69 12.26
C ARG A 609 23.72 -7.69 11.79
N GLU A 610 22.96 -6.63 12.11
CA GLU A 610 21.57 -6.52 11.65
C GLU A 610 21.46 -6.25 10.13
N LEU A 611 22.51 -5.69 9.53
CA LEU A 611 22.62 -5.47 8.09
C LEU A 611 23.18 -6.69 7.34
N ASP A 612 23.64 -7.73 8.04
CA ASP A 612 24.30 -8.85 7.41
C ASP A 612 23.32 -9.69 6.58
N LEU A 613 23.80 -10.15 5.44
CA LEU A 613 23.05 -10.97 4.48
C LEU A 613 23.56 -12.41 4.43
N GLU A 614 24.58 -12.76 5.21
CA GLU A 614 25.05 -14.14 5.31
C GLU A 614 23.97 -15.03 5.94
N ALA A 615 23.68 -16.16 5.28
CA ALA A 615 22.79 -17.18 5.82
C ALA A 615 23.57 -18.08 6.78
N ASP A 616 23.01 -18.37 7.96
CA ASP A 616 23.49 -19.47 8.79
C ASP A 616 23.39 -20.77 7.98
N ALA A 617 24.54 -21.28 7.52
CA ALA A 617 24.68 -22.34 6.52
C ALA A 617 24.30 -23.75 7.01
N GLU A 618 23.20 -23.89 7.75
CA GLU A 618 22.66 -25.18 8.19
C GLU A 618 21.22 -25.38 7.69
N THR A 619 21.03 -25.67 6.40
CA THR A 619 19.71 -26.13 5.94
C THR A 619 19.76 -27.08 4.73
N GLU A 620 20.65 -28.06 4.75
CA GLU A 620 20.45 -29.29 3.98
C GLU A 620 19.46 -30.23 4.69
N SER A 621 18.18 -29.88 4.72
CA SER A 621 17.14 -30.88 5.02
C SER A 621 16.06 -30.82 3.95
N ARG A 622 16.16 -31.71 2.97
CA ARG A 622 15.05 -31.97 2.04
C ARG A 622 13.98 -32.76 2.82
N PRO A 623 12.77 -32.25 3.04
CA PRO A 623 11.74 -33.00 3.74
C PRO A 623 11.24 -34.14 2.84
N THR A 624 11.79 -35.34 3.03
CA THR A 624 11.30 -36.57 2.43
C THR A 624 10.05 -37.04 3.20
N GLY A 625 8.90 -36.43 2.94
CA GLY A 625 7.65 -36.84 3.62
C GLY A 625 6.37 -36.08 3.28
N GLN A 626 6.43 -34.89 2.68
CA GLN A 626 5.23 -34.05 2.47
C GLN A 626 4.25 -34.65 1.44
N SER A 627 2.95 -34.59 1.73
CA SER A 627 1.87 -34.92 0.78
C SER A 627 1.98 -34.14 -0.54
N LEU A 628 1.58 -34.75 -1.67
CA LEU A 628 1.57 -34.11 -2.99
C LEU A 628 0.76 -32.80 -3.00
N ARG A 629 -0.34 -32.76 -2.24
CA ARG A 629 -1.21 -31.58 -2.11
C ARG A 629 -0.47 -30.39 -1.51
N VAL A 630 0.26 -30.62 -0.43
CA VAL A 630 1.07 -29.58 0.24
C VAL A 630 2.13 -29.06 -0.73
N ARG A 631 2.85 -29.95 -1.43
CA ARG A 631 3.88 -29.52 -2.39
C ARG A 631 3.33 -28.67 -3.53
N ILE A 632 2.15 -29.01 -4.06
CA ILE A 632 1.51 -28.25 -5.15
C ILE A 632 1.11 -26.86 -4.64
N SER A 633 0.44 -26.76 -3.49
CA SER A 633 0.04 -25.45 -2.95
C SER A 633 1.24 -24.57 -2.57
N LEU A 634 2.29 -25.15 -1.97
CA LEU A 634 3.53 -24.41 -1.70
C LEU A 634 4.23 -23.93 -2.98
N SER A 635 4.07 -24.65 -4.09
CA SER A 635 4.62 -24.21 -5.38
C SER A 635 3.87 -23.01 -6.00
N GLN A 636 2.63 -22.77 -5.56
CA GLN A 636 1.79 -21.66 -6.00
C GLN A 636 1.88 -20.44 -5.09
N LEU A 637 2.19 -20.60 -3.80
CA LEU A 637 2.24 -19.48 -2.86
C LEU A 637 3.15 -18.34 -3.37
N TYR A 638 2.65 -17.11 -3.34
CA TYR A 638 3.32 -15.91 -3.90
C TYR A 638 3.78 -16.05 -5.37
N GLY A 639 3.08 -16.88 -6.16
CA GLY A 639 3.43 -17.15 -7.56
C GLY A 639 2.84 -16.19 -8.59
N SER A 640 1.95 -15.28 -8.19
CA SER A 640 1.37 -14.28 -9.11
C SER A 640 2.40 -13.24 -9.56
N SER A 641 2.14 -12.57 -10.68
CA SER A 641 2.97 -11.47 -11.16
C SER A 641 2.96 -10.29 -10.19
N VAL A 642 1.83 -10.04 -9.52
CA VAL A 642 1.74 -8.94 -8.56
C VAL A 642 2.55 -9.24 -7.30
N ALA A 643 2.52 -10.47 -6.80
CA ALA A 643 3.36 -10.86 -5.67
C ALA A 643 4.84 -10.78 -6.01
N ALA A 644 5.24 -11.31 -7.18
CA ALA A 644 6.61 -11.21 -7.64
C ALA A 644 7.07 -9.75 -7.73
N SER A 645 6.29 -8.88 -8.38
CA SER A 645 6.66 -7.47 -8.49
C SER A 645 6.71 -6.79 -7.12
N LEU A 646 5.73 -7.02 -6.25
CA LEU A 646 5.72 -6.48 -4.88
C LEU A 646 6.96 -6.88 -4.08
N ILE A 647 7.30 -8.17 -4.08
CA ILE A 647 8.44 -8.72 -3.32
C ILE A 647 9.76 -8.15 -3.87
N CYS A 648 9.94 -8.13 -5.18
CA CYS A 648 11.16 -7.62 -5.80
C CYS A 648 11.31 -6.10 -5.64
N GLN A 649 10.20 -5.36 -5.70
CA GLN A 649 10.18 -3.93 -5.37
C GLN A 649 10.53 -3.66 -3.90
N ALA A 650 10.06 -4.49 -2.98
CA ALA A 650 10.42 -4.41 -1.57
C ALA A 650 11.92 -4.69 -1.34
N VAL A 651 12.50 -5.70 -2.01
CA VAL A 651 13.95 -5.93 -1.99
C VAL A 651 14.71 -4.71 -2.53
N CYS A 652 14.24 -4.11 -3.62
CA CYS A 652 14.83 -2.89 -4.16
C CYS A 652 14.81 -1.74 -3.13
N GLN A 653 13.67 -1.51 -2.48
CA GLN A 653 13.53 -0.46 -1.46
C GLN A 653 14.45 -0.71 -0.25
N THR A 654 14.50 -1.95 0.25
CA THR A 654 15.42 -2.32 1.33
C THR A 654 16.88 -2.12 0.91
N ALA A 655 17.26 -2.53 -0.31
CA ALA A 655 18.61 -2.33 -0.82
C ALA A 655 18.95 -0.83 -0.93
N MET A 656 18.05 0.00 -1.45
CA MET A 656 18.24 1.45 -1.56
C MET A 656 18.47 2.11 -0.18
N THR A 657 17.63 1.82 0.81
CA THR A 657 17.78 2.35 2.16
C THR A 657 19.09 1.90 2.80
N ARG A 658 19.43 0.61 2.68
CA ARG A 658 20.64 0.06 3.29
C ARG A 658 21.92 0.51 2.58
N THR A 659 21.89 0.81 1.28
CA THR A 659 23.00 1.47 0.58
C THR A 659 23.30 2.83 1.21
N LEU A 660 22.27 3.66 1.47
CA LEU A 660 22.44 4.97 2.12
C LEU A 660 22.99 4.81 3.54
N LEU A 661 22.40 3.90 4.33
CA LEU A 661 22.85 3.63 5.69
C LEU A 661 24.33 3.18 5.72
N CYS A 662 24.72 2.21 4.88
CA CYS A 662 26.11 1.76 4.79
C CYS A 662 27.06 2.85 4.31
N ARG A 663 26.64 3.70 3.36
CA ARG A 663 27.43 4.87 2.91
C ARG A 663 27.71 5.81 4.08
N ASP A 664 26.67 6.21 4.79
CA ASP A 664 26.79 7.17 5.89
C ASP A 664 27.58 6.57 7.05
N LEU A 665 27.40 5.27 7.32
CA LEU A 665 28.16 4.54 8.32
C LEU A 665 29.64 4.49 7.96
N LEU A 666 29.97 4.25 6.70
CA LEU A 666 31.35 4.25 6.23
C LEU A 666 32.00 5.63 6.38
N ILE A 667 31.31 6.71 6.00
CA ILE A 667 31.79 8.09 6.20
C ILE A 667 32.00 8.38 7.70
N LEU A 668 31.04 7.99 8.55
CA LEU A 668 31.14 8.18 10.00
C LEU A 668 32.30 7.38 10.62
N GLN A 669 32.55 6.15 10.14
CA GLN A 669 33.70 5.34 10.55
C GLN A 669 35.02 6.01 10.16
N GLN A 670 35.12 6.61 8.97
CA GLN A 670 36.31 7.39 8.57
C GLN A 670 36.50 8.62 9.44
N LEU A 671 35.41 9.33 9.79
CA LEU A 671 35.48 10.46 10.71
C LEU A 671 35.99 10.03 12.08
N TYR A 672 35.49 8.92 12.61
CA TYR A 672 35.91 8.37 13.89
C TYR A 672 37.40 7.95 13.87
N LEU A 673 37.88 7.35 12.78
CA LEU A 673 39.30 7.04 12.61
C LEU A 673 40.19 8.28 12.67
N ARG A 674 39.77 9.37 12.02
CA ARG A 674 40.54 10.62 11.95
C ARG A 674 40.69 11.31 13.32
N ILE A 675 39.80 11.02 14.27
CA ILE A 675 39.79 11.57 15.64
C ILE A 675 40.53 10.66 16.62
N GLY A 676 40.99 9.49 16.17
CA GLY A 676 41.53 8.40 16.98
C GLY A 676 42.68 8.74 17.94
N ASP A 677 43.25 9.95 17.91
CA ASP A 677 44.25 10.41 18.88
C ASP A 677 43.75 10.32 20.36
N ASN A 678 42.44 10.25 20.60
CA ASN A 678 41.82 10.12 21.94
C ASN A 678 41.25 8.73 22.28
N VAL A 679 41.36 7.74 21.40
CA VAL A 679 40.69 6.42 21.53
C VAL A 679 41.71 5.30 21.82
N SER A 680 41.29 4.21 22.48
CA SER A 680 42.19 3.08 22.74
C SER A 680 42.70 2.45 21.44
N GLY A 681 44.00 2.16 21.36
CA GLY A 681 44.62 1.60 20.14
C GLY A 681 44.01 0.26 19.68
N ALA A 682 43.41 -0.52 20.59
CA ALA A 682 42.74 -1.77 20.23
C ALA A 682 41.41 -1.55 19.49
N GLN A 683 40.61 -0.55 19.89
CA GLN A 683 39.36 -0.19 19.21
C GLN A 683 39.62 0.37 17.82
N LEU A 684 40.66 1.19 17.66
CA LEU A 684 41.08 1.71 16.35
C LEU A 684 41.52 0.59 15.41
N LEU A 685 42.29 -0.38 15.92
CA LEU A 685 42.69 -1.54 15.13
C LEU A 685 41.48 -2.38 14.70
N GLN A 686 40.52 -2.62 15.60
CA GLN A 686 39.29 -3.33 15.26
C GLN A 686 38.49 -2.58 14.18
N LEU A 687 38.38 -1.26 14.31
CA LEU A 687 37.69 -0.45 13.31
C LEU A 687 38.35 -0.54 11.93
N GLN A 688 39.69 -0.43 11.86
CA GLN A 688 40.45 -0.49 10.61
C GLN A 688 40.48 -1.88 9.97
N GLN A 689 40.61 -2.95 10.78
CA GLN A 689 40.87 -4.30 10.27
C GLN A 689 39.61 -5.15 10.07
N ASP A 690 38.49 -4.78 10.68
CA ASP A 690 37.26 -5.58 10.69
C ASP A 690 36.03 -4.75 10.27
N LEU A 691 35.68 -3.72 11.04
CA LEU A 691 34.40 -3.03 10.87
C LEU A 691 34.29 -2.21 9.58
N ILE A 692 35.35 -1.51 9.16
CA ILE A 692 35.37 -0.75 7.90
C ILE A 692 35.34 -1.67 6.68
N PRO A 693 36.20 -2.70 6.57
CA PRO A 693 36.12 -3.66 5.47
C PRO A 693 34.75 -4.35 5.38
N ARG A 694 34.15 -4.73 6.51
CA ARG A 694 32.80 -5.33 6.54
C ARG A 694 31.73 -4.36 6.06
N CYS A 695 31.76 -3.10 6.50
CA CYS A 695 30.85 -2.05 6.04
C CYS A 695 31.00 -1.78 4.53
N SER A 696 32.24 -1.70 4.05
CA SER A 696 32.59 -1.56 2.63
C SER A 696 32.02 -2.71 1.78
N SER A 697 32.16 -3.96 2.26
CA SER A 697 31.58 -5.13 1.59
C SER A 697 30.05 -5.07 1.55
N LEU A 698 29.39 -4.72 2.66
CA LEU A 698 27.94 -4.57 2.71
C LEU A 698 27.44 -3.46 1.78
N LEU A 699 28.13 -2.32 1.73
CA LEU A 699 27.81 -1.23 0.81
C LEU A 699 27.83 -1.69 -0.65
N CYS A 700 28.88 -2.40 -1.06
CA CYS A 700 28.97 -2.99 -2.39
C CYS A 700 27.84 -4.00 -2.66
N SER A 701 27.54 -4.88 -1.71
CA SER A 701 26.48 -5.89 -1.85
C SER A 701 25.11 -5.25 -1.99
N TYR A 702 24.75 -4.28 -1.15
CA TYR A 702 23.47 -3.56 -1.27
C TYR A 702 23.39 -2.70 -2.52
N HIS A 703 24.49 -2.06 -2.93
CA HIS A 703 24.53 -1.35 -4.22
C HIS A 703 24.29 -2.31 -5.40
N LEU A 704 24.92 -3.49 -5.39
CA LEU A 704 24.68 -4.51 -6.43
C LEU A 704 23.22 -4.98 -6.43
N LEU A 705 22.64 -5.25 -5.26
CA LEU A 705 21.22 -5.63 -5.14
C LEU A 705 20.28 -4.54 -5.67
N LYS A 706 20.56 -3.27 -5.36
CA LYS A 706 19.86 -2.10 -5.92
C LYS A 706 19.94 -2.12 -7.45
N GLN A 707 21.14 -2.27 -8.02
CA GLN A 707 21.33 -2.26 -9.48
C GLN A 707 20.64 -3.45 -10.16
N MET A 708 20.76 -4.66 -9.62
CA MET A 708 20.05 -5.84 -10.14
C MET A 708 18.53 -5.65 -10.13
N SER A 709 18.00 -5.01 -9.07
CA SER A 709 16.57 -4.76 -8.92
C SER A 709 16.06 -3.71 -9.91
N LEU A 710 16.90 -2.76 -10.33
CA LEU A 710 16.57 -1.73 -11.31
C LEU A 710 16.86 -2.16 -12.76
N THR A 711 17.64 -3.22 -12.96
CA THR A 711 18.00 -3.72 -14.28
C THR A 711 16.80 -4.40 -14.93
N LEU A 712 16.37 -3.86 -16.08
CA LEU A 712 15.28 -4.41 -16.87
C LEU A 712 15.64 -5.80 -17.41
N SER A 713 14.69 -6.73 -17.36
CA SER A 713 14.83 -8.02 -18.03
C SER A 713 14.68 -7.80 -19.55
N SER A 714 15.60 -8.34 -20.34
CA SER A 714 15.48 -8.35 -21.79
C SER A 714 14.95 -9.70 -22.26
N SER A 715 14.12 -9.71 -23.30
CA SER A 715 13.81 -10.95 -24.00
C SER A 715 15.02 -11.38 -24.81
N VAL A 716 15.51 -12.61 -24.59
CA VAL A 716 16.59 -13.16 -25.43
C VAL A 716 16.00 -13.44 -26.81
N PRO A 717 16.56 -12.89 -27.90
CA PRO A 717 16.10 -13.18 -29.26
C PRO A 717 16.10 -14.68 -29.52
N LEU A 718 15.02 -15.20 -30.13
CA LEU A 718 14.83 -16.64 -30.43
C LEU A 718 16.01 -17.26 -31.21
N ASP A 719 16.71 -16.48 -32.02
CA ASP A 719 17.87 -16.95 -32.80
C ASP A 719 19.10 -17.23 -31.90
N ILE A 720 19.28 -16.43 -30.85
CA ILE A 720 20.33 -16.62 -29.84
C ILE A 720 19.96 -17.79 -28.93
N LEU A 721 18.70 -17.84 -28.46
CA LEU A 721 18.18 -18.94 -27.66
C LEU A 721 18.32 -20.29 -28.38
N ASN A 722 18.05 -20.37 -29.68
CA ASN A 722 18.21 -21.60 -30.45
C ASN A 722 19.67 -22.02 -30.62
N ALA A 723 20.60 -21.07 -30.78
CA ALA A 723 22.03 -21.36 -30.84
C ALA A 723 22.55 -21.88 -29.48
N ASP A 724 22.10 -21.27 -28.38
CA ASP A 724 22.54 -21.63 -27.04
C ASP A 724 21.87 -22.90 -26.51
N LEU A 725 20.60 -23.17 -26.86
CA LEU A 725 19.96 -24.46 -26.60
C LEU A 725 20.67 -25.61 -27.33
N GLN A 726 21.19 -25.37 -28.54
CA GLN A 726 22.05 -26.35 -29.22
C GLN A 726 23.36 -26.58 -28.46
N HIS A 727 23.95 -25.55 -27.85
CA HIS A 727 25.14 -25.67 -27.00
C HIS A 727 24.87 -26.31 -25.63
N LEU A 728 23.71 -26.04 -25.02
CA LEU A 728 23.28 -26.58 -23.71
C LEU A 728 22.76 -28.02 -23.80
N SER A 729 22.27 -28.46 -24.97
CA SER A 729 21.88 -29.86 -25.21
C SER A 729 23.04 -30.86 -25.05
N VAL A 730 24.29 -30.36 -25.08
CA VAL A 730 25.52 -31.13 -24.79
C VAL A 730 25.70 -31.38 -23.29
N LEU A 731 25.05 -30.61 -22.42
CA LEU A 731 25.18 -30.65 -20.96
C LEU A 731 24.08 -31.47 -20.25
N GLU A 732 23.21 -32.17 -20.99
CA GLU A 732 22.12 -33.02 -20.45
C GLU A 732 21.24 -32.33 -19.38
N LEU A 733 21.06 -30.99 -19.45
CA LEU A 733 20.12 -30.27 -18.60
C LEU A 733 18.69 -30.53 -19.09
N SER A 734 17.83 -31.03 -18.20
CA SER A 734 16.47 -31.49 -18.50
C SER A 734 15.55 -30.36 -18.97
N ASP A 735 14.82 -30.61 -20.06
CA ASP A 735 13.80 -29.75 -20.66
C ASP A 735 12.77 -29.22 -19.62
N SER A 736 12.93 -27.98 -19.17
CA SER A 736 11.85 -27.23 -18.54
C SER A 736 11.11 -26.45 -19.63
N THR A 737 9.86 -26.82 -19.90
CA THR A 737 8.99 -26.06 -20.79
C THR A 737 8.78 -24.66 -20.22
N ILE A 738 9.36 -23.64 -20.85
CA ILE A 738 9.16 -22.22 -20.48
C ILE A 738 7.69 -21.87 -20.74
N PRO A 739 6.87 -21.62 -19.71
CA PRO A 739 5.50 -21.17 -19.92
C PRO A 739 5.53 -19.71 -20.32
N THR A 740 5.09 -19.39 -21.53
CA THR A 740 4.75 -18.04 -21.95
C THR A 740 3.54 -17.56 -21.15
N SER A 741 3.78 -17.01 -19.94
CA SER A 741 2.75 -16.37 -19.12
C SER A 741 2.69 -14.88 -19.45
N MET A 742 1.48 -14.35 -19.63
CA MET A 742 1.20 -13.05 -20.26
C MET A 742 1.56 -11.78 -19.46
N LEU A 743 2.49 -11.87 -18.49
CA LEU A 743 3.13 -10.72 -17.85
C LEU A 743 4.62 -11.04 -17.71
N ASN A 744 5.45 -10.42 -18.55
CA ASN A 744 6.90 -10.61 -18.51
C ASN A 744 7.46 -9.97 -17.23
N PRO A 745 8.37 -10.65 -16.49
CA PRO A 745 9.08 -10.03 -15.39
C PRO A 745 9.77 -8.77 -15.90
N GLN A 746 9.57 -7.64 -15.22
CA GLN A 746 10.13 -6.36 -15.66
C GLN A 746 11.63 -6.28 -15.38
N THR A 747 12.09 -6.91 -14.30
CA THR A 747 13.47 -6.80 -13.83
C THR A 747 14.13 -8.17 -13.73
N VAL A 748 15.46 -8.19 -13.69
CA VAL A 748 16.24 -9.43 -13.52
C VAL A 748 15.90 -10.12 -12.20
N VAL A 749 15.67 -9.37 -11.13
CA VAL A 749 15.29 -9.91 -9.82
C VAL A 749 13.90 -10.55 -9.87
N GLU A 750 12.93 -9.96 -10.58
CA GLU A 750 11.62 -10.58 -10.79
C GLU A 750 11.74 -11.91 -11.55
N LEU A 751 12.59 -11.96 -12.57
CA LEU A 751 12.85 -13.17 -13.34
C LEU A 751 13.48 -14.28 -12.47
N PHE A 752 14.52 -13.94 -11.70
CA PHE A 752 15.17 -14.86 -10.77
C PHE A 752 14.21 -15.37 -9.69
N TYR A 753 13.41 -14.48 -9.11
CA TYR A 753 12.43 -14.84 -8.08
C TYR A 753 11.42 -15.85 -8.62
N GLN A 754 10.82 -15.57 -9.78
CA GLN A 754 9.77 -16.41 -10.37
C GLN A 754 10.28 -17.79 -10.79
N ASN A 755 11.49 -17.87 -11.36
CA ASN A 755 12.02 -19.11 -11.94
C ASN A 755 12.78 -19.97 -10.92
N VAL A 756 13.57 -19.35 -10.03
CA VAL A 756 14.53 -20.04 -9.18
C VAL A 756 14.15 -19.93 -7.70
N ALA A 757 14.20 -18.71 -7.14
CA ALA A 757 14.24 -18.53 -5.68
C ALA A 757 12.91 -18.88 -5.00
N ARG A 758 11.76 -18.55 -5.59
CA ARG A 758 10.44 -18.69 -4.93
C ARG A 758 10.23 -20.09 -4.35
N LYS A 759 10.45 -21.14 -5.16
CA LYS A 759 10.20 -22.52 -4.71
C LYS A 759 11.13 -22.94 -3.58
N ALA A 760 12.40 -22.51 -3.63
CA ALA A 760 13.37 -22.78 -2.57
C ALA A 760 12.99 -22.07 -1.28
N ILE A 761 12.64 -20.77 -1.37
CA ILE A 761 12.19 -19.95 -0.24
C ILE A 761 10.96 -20.57 0.43
N MET A 762 9.91 -20.88 -0.34
CA MET A 762 8.69 -21.50 0.23
C MET A 762 8.98 -22.87 0.84
N SER A 763 9.83 -23.68 0.20
CA SER A 763 10.24 -24.95 0.77
C SER A 763 11.00 -24.78 2.10
N GLN A 764 11.84 -23.76 2.23
CA GLN A 764 12.61 -23.49 3.43
C GLN A 764 11.70 -23.03 4.58
N ILE A 765 10.83 -22.05 4.35
CA ILE A 765 9.89 -21.53 5.35
C ILE A 765 9.00 -22.65 5.92
N PHE A 766 8.48 -23.52 5.05
CA PHE A 766 7.55 -24.58 5.46
C PHE A 766 8.23 -25.93 5.76
N SER A 767 9.55 -26.04 5.65
CA SER A 767 10.30 -27.24 6.10
C SER A 767 10.35 -27.35 7.63
N GLN A 768 10.29 -26.22 8.32
CA GLN A 768 10.41 -26.10 9.77
C GLN A 768 9.05 -26.16 10.50
N GLN A 769 7.93 -26.15 9.77
CA GLN A 769 6.57 -26.13 10.33
C GLN A 769 5.87 -27.48 10.12
N ASP A 770 5.11 -27.94 11.12
CA ASP A 770 4.29 -29.15 11.01
C ASP A 770 2.99 -28.80 10.23
N VAL A 771 3.10 -28.79 8.89
CA VAL A 771 2.07 -28.30 7.96
C VAL A 771 0.77 -29.14 7.98
N GLU A 772 0.82 -30.40 8.41
CA GLU A 772 -0.34 -31.28 8.45
C GLU A 772 -1.11 -31.21 9.78
N GLY A 773 -0.45 -30.81 10.88
CA GLY A 773 -1.05 -30.70 12.21
C GLY A 773 -1.52 -29.29 12.59
N SER A 774 -0.91 -28.26 12.00
CA SER A 774 -1.33 -26.86 12.16
C SER A 774 -2.17 -26.43 10.96
N GLN A 775 -3.35 -25.84 11.19
CA GLN A 775 -3.99 -25.03 10.15
C GLN A 775 -3.09 -23.82 9.92
N GLY A 776 -2.05 -23.96 9.09
CA GLY A 776 -1.06 -22.93 8.83
C GLY A 776 -1.75 -21.63 8.44
N MET A 777 -1.74 -20.65 9.34
CA MET A 777 -2.37 -19.37 9.13
C MET A 777 -1.34 -18.44 8.48
N LEU A 778 -1.64 -17.98 7.28
CA LEU A 778 -0.83 -17.04 6.53
C LEU A 778 -0.94 -15.66 7.18
N HIS A 779 0.03 -15.34 8.03
CA HIS A 779 0.14 -14.02 8.63
C HIS A 779 1.09 -13.15 7.80
N TRP A 780 0.53 -12.15 7.11
CA TRP A 780 1.21 -11.31 6.14
C TRP A 780 2.52 -10.72 6.67
N PRO A 781 2.55 -10.04 7.84
CA PRO A 781 3.80 -9.48 8.37
C PRO A 781 4.94 -10.49 8.50
N GLN A 782 4.66 -11.68 9.03
CA GLN A 782 5.70 -12.69 9.27
C GLN A 782 6.17 -13.35 7.98
N MET A 783 5.21 -13.69 7.11
CA MET A 783 5.49 -14.34 5.83
C MET A 783 6.32 -13.43 4.92
N ILE A 784 5.91 -12.17 4.76
CA ILE A 784 6.59 -11.28 3.83
C ILE A 784 8.00 -10.93 4.30
N SER A 785 8.21 -10.66 5.59
CA SER A 785 9.56 -10.42 6.13
C SER A 785 10.48 -11.62 5.91
N SER A 786 9.98 -12.84 6.14
CA SER A 786 10.76 -14.07 5.91
C SER A 786 11.13 -14.25 4.44
N VAL A 787 10.19 -13.99 3.53
CA VAL A 787 10.42 -14.08 2.08
C VAL A 787 11.44 -13.04 1.62
N LEU A 788 11.36 -11.81 2.13
CA LEU A 788 12.30 -10.74 1.80
C LEU A 788 13.72 -11.06 2.30
N THR A 789 13.86 -11.49 3.56
CA THR A 789 15.15 -11.88 4.12
C THR A 789 15.79 -13.01 3.31
N LEU A 790 15.04 -14.08 3.03
CA LEU A 790 15.55 -15.20 2.26
C LEU A 790 15.90 -14.80 0.82
N LEU A 791 15.07 -13.98 0.16
CA LEU A 791 15.37 -13.53 -1.20
C LEU A 791 16.65 -12.69 -1.25
N CYS A 792 16.87 -11.80 -0.28
CA CYS A 792 18.13 -11.06 -0.16
C CYS A 792 19.32 -12.00 0.06
N GLN A 793 19.17 -13.05 0.87
CA GLN A 793 20.21 -14.07 1.08
C GLN A 793 20.50 -14.90 -0.18
N PHE A 794 19.48 -15.25 -0.97
CA PHE A 794 19.66 -15.97 -2.24
C PHE A 794 20.32 -15.11 -3.32
N LEU A 795 20.06 -13.79 -3.31
CA LEU A 795 20.69 -12.83 -4.21
C LEU A 795 22.08 -12.39 -3.70
N TYR A 796 22.38 -12.63 -2.43
CA TYR A 796 23.67 -12.30 -1.85
C TYR A 796 24.78 -13.09 -2.56
N PRO A 797 25.82 -12.42 -3.08
CA PRO A 797 26.88 -13.11 -3.80
C PRO A 797 27.65 -14.01 -2.85
N PHE A 798 27.49 -15.34 -3.00
CA PHE A 798 28.44 -16.32 -2.48
C PHE A 798 29.81 -16.00 -3.11
N ASP A 799 30.77 -15.56 -2.29
CA ASP A 799 32.14 -15.12 -2.63
C ASP A 799 32.37 -13.66 -3.08
N MET A 800 32.19 -12.71 -2.15
CA MET A 800 32.90 -11.41 -2.19
C MET A 800 34.37 -11.49 -1.72
N GLN A 801 34.80 -12.58 -1.05
CA GLN A 801 36.17 -12.71 -0.52
C GLN A 801 37.22 -13.07 -1.60
N TYR A 802 36.83 -13.52 -2.79
CA TYR A 802 37.77 -13.93 -3.86
C TYR A 802 37.69 -13.11 -5.16
N ALA A 803 36.69 -12.24 -5.36
CA ALA A 803 36.39 -11.69 -6.68
C ALA A 803 36.24 -10.15 -6.72
N GLY A 804 37.16 -9.42 -6.09
CA GLY A 804 37.21 -7.94 -6.18
C GLY A 804 37.52 -7.35 -7.58
N HIS A 805 37.60 -8.16 -8.64
CA HIS A 805 37.90 -7.69 -10.00
C HIS A 805 37.13 -8.38 -11.14
N GLN A 806 36.41 -9.48 -10.90
CA GLN A 806 35.82 -10.31 -11.97
C GLN A 806 34.29 -10.21 -12.08
N CYS A 807 33.58 -10.01 -10.95
CA CYS A 807 32.12 -10.15 -10.90
C CYS A 807 31.33 -9.13 -11.73
N TRP A 808 31.89 -7.96 -12.04
CA TRP A 808 31.16 -6.94 -12.80
C TRP A 808 31.35 -7.01 -14.33
N HIS A 809 32.49 -7.52 -14.80
CA HIS A 809 32.56 -7.94 -16.21
C HIS A 809 31.63 -9.11 -16.47
N ASP A 810 31.44 -9.94 -15.45
CA ASP A 810 30.45 -11.00 -15.44
C ASP A 810 29.04 -10.57 -15.03
N THR A 811 28.67 -9.31 -14.72
CA THR A 811 27.23 -8.97 -14.55
C THR A 811 26.48 -8.82 -15.86
N LYS A 812 27.17 -8.45 -16.95
CA LYS A 812 26.65 -8.61 -18.31
C LYS A 812 26.62 -10.08 -18.77
N SER A 813 27.43 -10.96 -18.16
CA SER A 813 27.45 -12.39 -18.46
C SER A 813 26.60 -13.22 -17.49
N THR A 814 26.33 -12.76 -16.28
CA THR A 814 25.47 -13.38 -15.26
C THR A 814 24.04 -12.91 -15.42
N SER A 815 23.76 -11.70 -15.96
CA SER A 815 22.42 -11.44 -16.52
C SER A 815 22.11 -12.45 -17.62
N SER A 816 23.09 -12.81 -18.45
CA SER A 816 22.92 -13.89 -19.42
C SER A 816 22.81 -15.25 -18.72
N ARG A 817 23.64 -15.57 -17.72
CA ARG A 817 23.60 -16.84 -16.98
C ARG A 817 22.28 -17.06 -16.21
N TYR A 818 21.71 -16.02 -15.61
CA TYR A 818 20.39 -16.02 -14.95
C TYR A 818 19.21 -15.89 -15.94
N GLN A 819 19.46 -15.44 -17.18
CA GLN A 819 18.51 -15.58 -18.29
C GLN A 819 18.54 -16.98 -18.91
N TYR A 820 19.63 -17.74 -18.73
CA TYR A 820 19.84 -19.10 -19.26
C TYR A 820 19.51 -20.23 -18.26
N GLU A 821 19.61 -19.99 -16.93
CA GLU A 821 19.10 -20.87 -15.86
C GLU A 821 17.64 -20.59 -15.51
#